data_AF-A0A151ZIS7-F1
#
_entry.id   AF-A0A151ZIS7-F1
#
_cell.length_a   1.000
_cell.length_b   1.000
_cell.length_c   1.000
_cell.angle_alpha   90.00
_cell.angle_beta   90.00
_cell.angle_gamma   90.00
#
_symmetry.space_group_name_H-M   'P 1'
#
loop_
_entity.id
_entity.type
_entity.pdbx_description
1 polymer ?
#
loop_
_entity_poly.entity_id
_entity_poly.type
_entity_poly.pdbx_seq_one_letter_code
_entity_poly.pdbx_strand_id
1 'polypeptide(L)'
;MLTKIIPKSYNKFLNQIRLVNSISIIYNNIPIYKSITNQKLNSQSINNIKYNNLDNQQQQQKRCFTSKTSIEEIYQKKTPTEHVLLRPDSYIGTIQKIEHEHWVLKQSMFNKRKKEVIIPSQQQPQINKPVSIHPENVKYIPGLLKIFDEILVNAADNYQRDKSMSFIKVDIDPNQDSISITNDGKGIPIVMHKTENCYVVEMVMGNLMSGSNFNDSELKVVGGRNGFGAKLTNIFSKEFSVETVDKLNKKKYSQKWFNNMSIREEPIISKMLLNEKDFTKITFKPDLEKFHIKSLWDDDILYLMERRVYDIAGCNPNLKVYLNGKELNYNFQSYVSLYEPYLKGDNKKKLEETSEEESNILYCELGDRWKIGIGLSDSIGQQFTQVSFVNSINTIKGGTHVNVVSDQVVRYISERLKKKHSDLDVRPMNIKNHLSLFVSCLIDNPSFDSQTKETLTTKPQLFGSTPEIPEQVLSQFVKQSKIIEKIAGWILMKQKAELVQQTSSRQSKNTLIKSILKLDDANWAGGPKSKECTLILTEGDSAKSLALSGLSVLGRNKYGVFPLRGKLLNVREASPKSLLNNEEINHLTTILGLSHKKDYKDAESLSELRYGKVMIMTDQDHDGSHIKGLIINFLHYFWPELLKKDFIEEFVTPLIKVSSGGKEKKSFFTMNDYLDWKKSLTSSQSQKSYQTKYYKGLGTSTSAEAKEYFSNLNKHVIAFQWKGENIDQLMDTAFSKGSIQKRQQWIKEADLTQSIDHTKQMITYDEFINKELVHYSWAANIRSIPSIVDGLKPGQRKILYACFKRRLHQEVKVAQLSGYVAEHTAYHHGEQSLNSTIVKMAHSFVGSNNIPLLYQGGQFGTRLLGGEDSASARYIFTKLEPLSRQIFNELDDPLLNYLQEEGESIQPDYYVPIIPMVLVNGAEGIGVGMATSVPLYSPVDLIDQLLCKLNNQPPLKKLIPWYKGFKGTIVKQPDRDTYKTSGCIQFSDDNKSLIISELPIGRWISDYKETLHDLMDRDLIKSFQESNSENTVHFTISLSMEQLEEMQDLTPNELLNLFKLTTLIHPNLTLFDENGNSIRYQSVEDIIDHFYSIRLEFYQKRKSHTVQTLNVQIEKLEKTIQFLQIISSGKLKLHGRTKQDLIRDLEENHQFTTNDQTMSYLFSLPILDITIEKIENLQSQLTKKHSEYNYISQAAIEDLWKSDLDQLRSTLLTIDDGYSRERKSNRTKSGQSESTSNITKSKKKLSSKNKK
;
A
#
# COMPACT_ATOMS: atom_id res chain seq x y z
N MET A 1 21.43 8.68 -63.22
CA MET A 1 22.11 7.35 -63.22
C MET A 1 21.89 6.76 -61.83
N LEU A 2 21.20 5.62 -61.65
CA LEU A 2 21.64 4.24 -61.96
C LEU A 2 22.86 3.85 -61.09
N THR A 3 22.82 2.83 -60.22
CA THR A 3 21.88 1.69 -60.05
C THR A 3 21.44 1.46 -58.58
N LYS A 4 20.48 0.54 -58.35
CA LYS A 4 19.87 0.20 -57.04
C LYS A 4 20.37 -1.16 -56.51
N ILE A 5 20.54 -1.32 -55.19
CA ILE A 5 20.42 -2.60 -54.46
C ILE A 5 19.73 -2.35 -53.10
N ILE A 6 18.73 -3.18 -52.74
CA ILE A 6 18.07 -3.29 -51.42
C ILE A 6 17.56 -4.74 -51.27
N PRO A 7 17.61 -5.37 -50.08
CA PRO A 7 16.38 -5.56 -49.27
C PRO A 7 16.66 -5.44 -47.73
N LYS A 8 15.96 -4.65 -46.91
CA LYS A 8 14.53 -4.58 -46.49
C LYS A 8 14.02 -5.68 -45.52
N SER A 9 13.74 -5.21 -44.28
CA SER A 9 12.64 -5.59 -43.35
C SER A 9 12.46 -7.03 -42.84
N TYR A 10 12.87 -7.25 -41.59
CA TYR A 10 12.04 -7.34 -40.36
C TYR A 10 10.60 -7.98 -40.40
N ASN A 11 10.20 -8.51 -39.24
CA ASN A 11 8.90 -9.14 -38.86
C ASN A 11 8.59 -10.54 -39.42
N LYS A 12 8.48 -11.52 -38.51
CA LYS A 12 7.88 -12.85 -38.75
C LYS A 12 7.29 -13.46 -37.45
N PHE A 13 6.19 -12.91 -36.97
CA PHE A 13 5.29 -13.56 -36.00
C PHE A 13 3.86 -13.06 -36.19
N LEU A 14 2.87 -13.86 -35.78
CA LEU A 14 1.41 -13.64 -35.96
C LEU A 14 0.92 -13.64 -37.42
N ASN A 15 0.26 -14.73 -37.85
CA ASN A 15 -0.87 -14.64 -38.78
C ASN A 15 -1.67 -15.96 -38.84
N GLN A 16 -2.89 -15.99 -38.27
CA GLN A 16 -4.15 -16.13 -39.02
C GLN A 16 -5.36 -16.33 -38.09
N ILE A 17 -6.49 -15.72 -38.45
CA ILE A 17 -7.80 -15.81 -37.79
C ILE A 17 -8.86 -16.20 -38.85
N ARG A 18 -9.99 -16.75 -38.39
CA ARG A 18 -11.13 -17.28 -39.18
C ARG A 18 -11.83 -16.26 -40.09
N LEU A 19 -12.47 -16.76 -41.15
CA LEU A 19 -13.74 -16.39 -41.83
C LEU A 19 -13.85 -17.28 -43.10
N VAL A 20 -14.99 -17.63 -43.73
CA VAL A 20 -16.43 -17.37 -43.55
C VAL A 20 -17.26 -18.61 -44.00
N ASN A 21 -18.59 -18.49 -44.17
CA ASN A 21 -19.57 -19.49 -44.65
C ASN A 21 -19.37 -19.86 -46.16
N SER A 22 -19.92 -20.95 -46.76
CA SER A 22 -21.37 -21.19 -46.94
C SER A 22 -21.76 -22.56 -47.58
N ILE A 23 -22.86 -23.16 -47.11
CA ILE A 23 -24.01 -23.76 -47.87
C ILE A 23 -23.81 -24.97 -48.85
N SER A 24 -24.17 -26.19 -48.37
CA SER A 24 -25.02 -27.24 -49.04
C SER A 24 -24.54 -27.96 -50.36
N ILE A 25 -25.09 -29.08 -50.91
CA ILE A 25 -26.15 -30.07 -50.56
C ILE A 25 -26.01 -31.36 -51.46
N ILE A 26 -26.64 -32.51 -51.11
CA ILE A 26 -26.94 -33.72 -51.97
C ILE A 26 -25.74 -34.57 -52.52
N TYR A 27 -25.82 -35.86 -52.95
CA TYR A 27 -26.55 -37.10 -52.52
C TYR A 27 -26.13 -38.31 -53.45
N ASN A 28 -26.01 -39.56 -52.95
CA ASN A 28 -25.82 -40.83 -53.72
C ASN A 28 -24.56 -40.96 -54.63
N ASN A 29 -24.03 -42.13 -55.06
CA ASN A 29 -24.53 -43.52 -55.21
C ASN A 29 -23.37 -44.58 -55.17
N ILE A 30 -23.69 -45.88 -55.21
CA ILE A 30 -22.73 -47.04 -55.23
C ILE A 30 -22.89 -47.85 -56.54
N PRO A 31 -21.84 -48.52 -57.09
CA PRO A 31 -21.95 -49.99 -57.28
C PRO A 31 -20.64 -50.84 -57.19
N ILE A 32 -20.63 -51.79 -56.24
CA ILE A 32 -20.31 -53.25 -56.32
C ILE A 32 -19.39 -53.83 -57.46
N TYR A 33 -18.28 -54.55 -57.12
CA TYR A 33 -18.11 -56.03 -57.27
C TYR A 33 -16.76 -56.65 -56.76
N LYS A 34 -16.66 -58.00 -56.80
CA LYS A 34 -15.66 -58.96 -56.21
C LYS A 34 -14.31 -58.97 -56.98
N SER A 35 -13.19 -59.66 -56.62
CA SER A 35 -12.88 -60.85 -55.77
C SER A 35 -11.38 -60.83 -55.32
N ILE A 36 -10.89 -61.37 -54.19
CA ILE A 36 -10.53 -62.79 -53.84
C ILE A 36 -9.50 -63.39 -54.85
N THR A 37 -8.28 -63.90 -54.53
CA THR A 37 -7.79 -64.80 -53.44
C THR A 37 -6.23 -64.80 -53.26
N ASN A 38 -5.71 -65.23 -52.08
CA ASN A 38 -4.42 -65.97 -51.83
C ASN A 38 -3.03 -65.31 -52.18
N GLN A 39 -1.85 -65.69 -51.64
CA GLN A 39 -1.46 -66.70 -50.62
C GLN A 39 -0.11 -66.38 -49.87
N LYS A 40 0.07 -67.07 -48.73
CA LYS A 40 1.23 -67.40 -47.83
C LYS A 40 2.65 -67.57 -48.47
N LEU A 41 3.82 -67.63 -47.76
CA LEU A 41 4.22 -67.73 -46.32
C LEU A 41 5.75 -67.42 -46.07
N ASN A 42 6.19 -67.48 -44.79
CA ASN A 42 7.58 -67.65 -44.23
C ASN A 42 8.58 -66.46 -44.26
N SER A 43 9.60 -66.34 -43.37
CA SER A 43 9.78 -66.66 -41.91
C SER A 43 11.18 -66.21 -41.37
N GLN A 44 11.36 -66.10 -40.03
CA GLN A 44 12.65 -65.95 -39.26
C GLN A 44 13.41 -64.59 -39.39
N SER A 45 14.34 -64.15 -38.49
CA SER A 45 14.61 -64.19 -37.01
C SER A 45 15.91 -63.36 -36.71
N ILE A 46 16.48 -63.02 -35.52
CA ILE A 46 16.31 -63.22 -34.05
C ILE A 46 16.97 -62.00 -33.29
N ASN A 47 17.05 -62.02 -31.93
CA ASN A 47 17.96 -61.23 -31.02
C ASN A 47 17.66 -59.71 -30.81
N ASN A 48 17.89 -59.00 -29.67
CA ASN A 48 18.27 -59.26 -28.24
C ASN A 48 18.22 -57.89 -27.45
N ILE A 49 18.16 -57.70 -26.11
CA ILE A 49 17.96 -58.55 -24.89
C ILE A 49 17.49 -57.70 -23.64
N LYS A 50 17.42 -58.34 -22.45
CA LYS A 50 17.12 -57.94 -21.02
C LYS A 50 17.77 -56.63 -20.46
N TYR A 51 17.48 -56.08 -19.26
CA TYR A 51 16.74 -56.51 -18.02
C TYR A 51 15.80 -55.36 -17.53
N ASN A 52 14.64 -55.51 -16.87
CA ASN A 52 14.15 -56.33 -15.73
C ASN A 52 14.49 -55.84 -14.30
N ASN A 53 13.49 -55.31 -13.56
CA ASN A 53 13.05 -55.82 -12.24
C ASN A 53 11.91 -55.00 -11.60
N LEU A 54 10.71 -55.60 -11.45
CA LEU A 54 9.79 -55.56 -10.29
C LEU A 54 8.39 -56.05 -10.69
N ASP A 55 8.30 -57.34 -11.04
CA ASP A 55 7.05 -58.00 -11.44
C ASP A 55 6.63 -58.96 -10.32
N ASN A 56 5.55 -58.68 -9.59
CA ASN A 56 4.92 -59.66 -8.69
C ASN A 56 3.49 -59.29 -8.23
N GLN A 57 2.56 -59.09 -9.18
CA GLN A 57 1.11 -59.26 -8.92
C GLN A 57 0.21 -59.35 -10.19
N GLN A 58 0.75 -59.29 -11.42
CA GLN A 58 -0.07 -59.31 -12.65
C GLN A 58 -0.44 -60.72 -13.22
N GLN A 59 -0.41 -61.78 -12.41
CA GLN A 59 -0.71 -63.16 -12.87
C GLN A 59 -1.92 -63.81 -12.19
N GLN A 60 -3.12 -63.29 -12.44
CA GLN A 60 -4.35 -64.12 -12.33
C GLN A 60 -5.53 -63.73 -13.24
N GLN A 61 -5.46 -62.66 -14.05
CA GLN A 61 -6.53 -62.26 -14.99
C GLN A 61 -6.06 -62.12 -16.45
N LYS A 62 -5.48 -63.19 -17.02
CA LYS A 62 -5.33 -63.38 -18.47
C LYS A 62 -5.62 -64.83 -18.91
N ARG A 63 -6.90 -65.22 -18.80
CA ARG A 63 -7.50 -66.36 -19.52
C ARG A 63 -8.89 -65.93 -20.04
N CYS A 64 -9.22 -66.37 -21.25
CA CYS A 64 -10.24 -65.78 -22.13
C CYS A 64 -9.96 -64.31 -22.52
N PHE A 65 -10.30 -63.83 -23.72
CA PHE A 65 -11.04 -64.45 -24.81
C PHE A 65 -10.23 -64.53 -26.11
N THR A 66 -10.43 -65.61 -26.87
CA THR A 66 -10.20 -65.66 -28.33
C THR A 66 -11.36 -66.38 -29.02
N SER A 67 -12.60 -66.06 -28.66
CA SER A 67 -13.71 -66.20 -29.61
C SER A 67 -13.57 -65.09 -30.66
N LYS A 68 -13.90 -65.40 -31.91
CA LYS A 68 -14.19 -64.35 -32.90
C LYS A 68 -15.62 -63.91 -32.62
N THR A 69 -15.80 -62.75 -31.99
CA THR A 69 -17.13 -62.19 -31.80
C THR A 69 -17.80 -61.95 -33.15
N SER A 70 -19.06 -62.33 -33.27
CA SER A 70 -19.83 -62.15 -34.49
C SER A 70 -20.21 -60.68 -34.70
N ILE A 71 -20.68 -60.32 -35.90
CA ILE A 71 -21.13 -58.96 -36.20
C ILE A 71 -22.35 -58.61 -35.33
N GLU A 72 -23.20 -59.59 -35.08
CA GLU A 72 -24.40 -59.51 -34.23
C GLU A 72 -24.06 -59.36 -32.74
N GLU A 73 -22.96 -59.96 -32.28
CA GLU A 73 -22.44 -59.77 -30.92
C GLU A 73 -21.81 -58.38 -30.72
N ILE A 74 -21.23 -57.79 -31.78
CA ILE A 74 -20.62 -56.45 -31.76
C ILE A 74 -21.68 -55.35 -31.85
N TYR A 75 -22.66 -55.47 -32.76
CA TYR A 75 -23.64 -54.43 -33.07
C TYR A 75 -25.02 -54.73 -32.47
N GLN A 76 -25.14 -54.54 -31.16
CA GLN A 76 -26.36 -54.88 -30.41
C GLN A 76 -27.37 -53.72 -30.37
N LYS A 77 -28.61 -53.96 -30.82
CA LYS A 77 -29.77 -53.09 -30.52
C LYS A 77 -30.35 -53.48 -29.15
N LYS A 78 -30.72 -52.49 -28.34
CA LYS A 78 -31.35 -52.68 -27.02
C LYS A 78 -32.72 -52.01 -26.97
N THR A 79 -33.61 -52.51 -26.12
CA THR A 79 -34.86 -51.80 -25.79
C THR A 79 -34.58 -50.57 -24.91
N PRO A 80 -35.48 -49.58 -24.83
CA PRO A 80 -35.29 -48.43 -23.94
C PRO A 80 -35.08 -48.81 -22.47
N THR A 81 -35.80 -49.83 -21.99
CA THR A 81 -35.68 -50.34 -20.60
C THR A 81 -34.35 -51.04 -20.36
N GLU A 82 -33.88 -51.87 -21.31
CA GLU A 82 -32.53 -52.43 -21.27
C GLU A 82 -31.46 -51.35 -21.28
N HIS A 83 -31.61 -50.31 -22.09
CA HIS A 83 -30.63 -49.22 -22.16
C HIS A 83 -30.54 -48.44 -20.84
N VAL A 84 -31.68 -48.16 -20.20
CA VAL A 84 -31.74 -47.56 -18.85
C VAL A 84 -30.99 -48.42 -17.82
N LEU A 85 -31.18 -49.75 -17.84
CA LEU A 85 -30.50 -50.68 -16.94
C LEU A 85 -29.01 -50.87 -17.24
N LEU A 86 -28.61 -50.80 -18.52
CA LEU A 86 -27.22 -50.93 -18.96
C LEU A 86 -26.40 -49.63 -18.83
N ARG A 87 -27.06 -48.47 -18.82
CA ARG A 87 -26.44 -47.13 -18.77
C ARG A 87 -27.17 -46.21 -17.78
N PRO A 88 -27.24 -46.56 -16.48
CA PRO A 88 -28.00 -45.80 -15.47
C PRO A 88 -27.52 -44.34 -15.31
N ASP A 89 -26.22 -44.09 -15.50
CA ASP A 89 -25.58 -42.78 -15.28
C ASP A 89 -26.31 -41.64 -16.00
N SER A 90 -26.83 -41.88 -17.21
CA SER A 90 -27.53 -40.87 -18.02
C SER A 90 -28.98 -40.60 -17.61
N TYR A 91 -29.54 -41.40 -16.70
CA TYR A 91 -30.96 -41.34 -16.29
C TYR A 91 -31.15 -41.05 -14.80
N ILE A 92 -30.42 -41.76 -13.92
CA ILE A 92 -30.53 -41.62 -12.46
C ILE A 92 -29.23 -41.14 -11.81
N GLY A 93 -28.16 -40.95 -12.59
CA GLY A 93 -26.81 -40.84 -12.04
C GLY A 93 -26.25 -42.21 -11.69
N THR A 94 -25.09 -42.25 -11.03
CA THR A 94 -24.36 -43.52 -10.92
C THR A 94 -24.93 -44.48 -9.87
N ILE A 95 -24.88 -45.76 -10.20
CA ILE A 95 -25.19 -46.90 -9.31
C ILE A 95 -23.98 -47.35 -8.49
N GLN A 96 -22.80 -46.80 -8.76
CA GLN A 96 -21.61 -47.04 -7.94
C GLN A 96 -21.66 -46.22 -6.66
N LYS A 97 -21.07 -46.77 -5.60
CA LYS A 97 -20.94 -46.09 -4.31
C LYS A 97 -19.89 -44.98 -4.42
N ILE A 98 -20.25 -43.78 -4.00
CA ILE A 98 -19.33 -42.64 -3.89
C ILE A 98 -19.25 -42.16 -2.44
N GLU A 99 -18.14 -41.49 -2.14
CA GLU A 99 -17.90 -40.79 -0.88
C GLU A 99 -17.83 -39.30 -1.22
N HIS A 100 -18.74 -38.50 -0.66
CA HIS A 100 -18.84 -37.07 -0.92
C HIS A 100 -19.37 -36.34 0.32
N GLU A 101 -18.96 -35.09 0.50
CA GLU A 101 -19.49 -34.24 1.56
C GLU A 101 -20.94 -33.85 1.26
N HIS A 102 -21.85 -34.07 2.21
CA HIS A 102 -23.25 -33.63 2.11
C HIS A 102 -23.75 -33.08 3.43
N TRP A 103 -24.68 -32.12 3.33
CA TRP A 103 -25.52 -31.69 4.43
C TRP A 103 -26.39 -32.84 4.94
N VAL A 104 -26.31 -33.11 6.24
CA VAL A 104 -27.11 -34.11 6.98
C VAL A 104 -27.52 -33.59 8.36
N LEU A 105 -28.58 -34.15 8.92
CA LEU A 105 -29.06 -33.81 10.26
C LEU A 105 -28.16 -34.43 11.34
N LYS A 106 -27.67 -33.60 12.25
CA LYS A 106 -26.83 -34.01 13.40
C LYS A 106 -27.57 -34.88 14.43
N GLN A 107 -28.90 -34.90 14.36
CA GLN A 107 -29.80 -35.73 15.16
C GLN A 107 -30.76 -36.51 14.24
N SER A 108 -30.20 -37.33 13.36
CA SER A 108 -30.97 -38.22 12.49
C SER A 108 -31.88 -39.17 13.27
N MET A 109 -33.08 -39.43 12.75
CA MET A 109 -33.98 -40.47 13.28
C MET A 109 -33.56 -41.90 12.93
N PHE A 110 -32.63 -42.11 12.00
CA PHE A 110 -32.21 -43.45 11.55
C PHE A 110 -30.92 -43.89 12.26
N ASN A 111 -31.04 -44.68 13.35
CA ASN A 111 -29.87 -45.12 14.10
C ASN A 111 -29.15 -46.30 13.43
N LYS A 112 -28.29 -46.00 12.46
CA LYS A 112 -27.53 -46.99 11.65
C LYS A 112 -26.75 -48.00 12.50
N ARG A 113 -26.24 -47.60 13.67
CA ARG A 113 -25.50 -48.50 14.59
C ARG A 113 -26.38 -49.56 15.26
N LYS A 114 -27.67 -49.26 15.44
CA LYS A 114 -28.64 -50.16 16.06
C LYS A 114 -29.62 -50.82 15.09
N LYS A 115 -29.74 -50.29 13.87
CA LYS A 115 -30.83 -50.58 12.92
C LYS A 115 -32.23 -50.28 13.49
N GLU A 116 -32.32 -49.21 14.29
CA GLU A 116 -33.56 -48.71 14.92
C GLU A 116 -33.99 -47.38 14.26
N VAL A 117 -35.30 -47.21 14.02
CA VAL A 117 -35.89 -45.91 13.66
C VAL A 117 -36.41 -45.24 14.93
N ILE A 118 -35.83 -44.10 15.29
CA ILE A 118 -36.19 -43.32 16.48
C ILE A 118 -37.40 -42.43 16.15
N ILE A 119 -38.59 -43.00 16.28
CA ILE A 119 -39.85 -42.24 16.20
C ILE A 119 -40.02 -41.46 17.52
N PRO A 120 -40.18 -40.12 17.50
CA PRO A 120 -40.42 -39.34 18.72
C PRO A 120 -41.82 -39.63 19.29
N SER A 121 -41.91 -40.57 20.24
CA SER A 121 -43.12 -40.78 21.02
C SER A 121 -43.37 -39.59 21.95
N GLN A 122 -44.64 -39.22 22.16
CA GLN A 122 -45.05 -38.01 22.89
C GLN A 122 -44.77 -38.04 24.41
N GLN A 123 -43.94 -38.97 24.91
CA GLN A 123 -43.81 -39.28 26.34
C GLN A 123 -42.36 -39.58 26.80
N GLN A 124 -41.33 -38.98 26.17
CA GLN A 124 -40.00 -38.92 26.78
C GLN A 124 -39.41 -37.48 26.75
N PRO A 125 -39.11 -36.88 27.93
CA PRO A 125 -38.46 -35.58 28.00
C PRO A 125 -36.93 -35.74 27.82
N GLN A 126 -36.49 -36.07 26.61
CA GLN A 126 -35.07 -35.95 26.27
C GLN A 126 -34.74 -34.48 25.97
N ILE A 127 -33.64 -34.00 26.55
CA ILE A 127 -33.15 -32.62 26.52
C ILE A 127 -33.28 -32.02 25.13
N ASN A 128 -34.01 -30.90 25.01
CA ASN A 128 -34.28 -30.16 23.76
C ASN A 128 -33.00 -29.60 23.11
N LYS A 129 -32.19 -30.47 22.50
CA LYS A 129 -31.11 -30.05 21.60
C LYS A 129 -31.73 -29.62 20.27
N PRO A 130 -31.50 -28.39 19.79
CA PRO A 130 -32.04 -27.94 18.52
C PRO A 130 -31.54 -28.84 17.39
N VAL A 131 -32.43 -29.15 16.45
CA VAL A 131 -32.06 -29.84 15.20
C VAL A 131 -31.09 -28.94 14.45
N SER A 132 -29.95 -29.49 14.03
CA SER A 132 -28.95 -28.75 13.26
C SER A 132 -28.50 -29.58 12.06
N ILE A 133 -28.27 -28.88 10.94
CA ILE A 133 -27.73 -29.45 9.71
C ILE A 133 -26.25 -29.08 9.62
N HIS A 134 -25.43 -30.05 9.24
CA HIS A 134 -23.97 -29.93 9.14
C HIS A 134 -23.45 -30.78 7.98
N PRO A 135 -22.25 -30.50 7.43
CA PRO A 135 -21.65 -31.35 6.41
C PRO A 135 -21.02 -32.59 7.04
N GLU A 136 -21.23 -33.75 6.41
CA GLU A 136 -20.58 -35.01 6.75
C GLU A 136 -20.17 -35.73 5.45
N ASN A 137 -19.04 -36.44 5.46
CA ASN A 137 -18.61 -37.27 4.34
C ASN A 137 -19.41 -38.59 4.37
N VAL A 138 -20.39 -38.69 3.47
CA VAL A 138 -21.35 -39.81 3.41
C VAL A 138 -21.02 -40.78 2.30
N LYS A 139 -21.23 -42.07 2.56
CA LYS A 139 -21.09 -43.16 1.56
C LYS A 139 -22.46 -43.56 1.07
N TYR A 140 -22.76 -43.19 -0.17
CA TYR A 140 -24.08 -43.35 -0.76
C TYR A 140 -23.99 -43.62 -2.26
N ILE A 141 -25.15 -43.94 -2.85
CA ILE A 141 -25.29 -44.25 -4.26
C ILE A 141 -26.27 -43.24 -4.89
N PRO A 142 -25.81 -42.34 -5.78
CA PRO A 142 -26.63 -41.27 -6.35
C PRO A 142 -27.91 -41.77 -7.03
N GLY A 143 -27.83 -42.88 -7.78
CA GLY A 143 -28.99 -43.48 -8.44
C GLY A 143 -30.12 -43.86 -7.48
N LEU A 144 -29.78 -44.35 -6.28
CA LEU A 144 -30.74 -44.74 -5.25
C LEU A 144 -31.40 -43.51 -4.60
N LEU A 145 -30.64 -42.43 -4.36
CA LEU A 145 -31.20 -41.15 -3.90
C LEU A 145 -32.10 -40.53 -4.98
N LYS A 146 -31.72 -40.67 -6.26
CA LYS A 146 -32.41 -40.01 -7.37
C LYS A 146 -33.78 -40.62 -7.71
N ILE A 147 -33.94 -41.94 -7.56
CA ILE A 147 -35.28 -42.55 -7.73
C ILE A 147 -36.24 -42.13 -6.61
N PHE A 148 -35.76 -41.99 -5.38
CA PHE A 148 -36.54 -41.42 -4.28
C PHE A 148 -36.92 -39.95 -4.54
N ASP A 149 -35.95 -39.13 -4.98
CA ASP A 149 -36.14 -37.73 -5.32
C ASP A 149 -37.18 -37.53 -6.45
N GLU A 150 -37.19 -38.33 -7.51
CA GLU A 150 -38.19 -38.17 -8.57
C GLU A 150 -39.62 -38.45 -8.08
N ILE A 151 -39.87 -39.44 -7.20
CA ILE A 151 -41.21 -39.63 -6.63
C ILE A 151 -41.60 -38.47 -5.71
N LEU A 152 -40.67 -38.03 -4.86
CA LEU A 152 -40.90 -36.93 -3.92
C LEU A 152 -41.16 -35.58 -4.62
N VAL A 153 -40.43 -35.30 -5.72
CA VAL A 153 -40.68 -34.12 -6.58
C VAL A 153 -42.02 -34.25 -7.31
N ASN A 154 -42.44 -35.44 -7.77
CA ASN A 154 -43.76 -35.62 -8.38
C ASN A 154 -44.91 -35.35 -7.38
N ALA A 155 -44.72 -35.68 -6.10
CA ALA A 155 -45.67 -35.31 -5.04
C ALA A 155 -45.72 -33.79 -4.82
N ALA A 156 -44.57 -33.12 -4.72
CA ALA A 156 -44.50 -31.65 -4.59
C ALA A 156 -45.05 -30.91 -5.82
N ASP A 157 -44.86 -31.45 -7.03
CA ASP A 157 -45.46 -30.96 -8.28
C ASP A 157 -46.99 -30.94 -8.23
N ASN A 158 -47.63 -31.83 -7.45
CA ASN A 158 -49.08 -31.86 -7.37
C ASN A 158 -49.65 -30.61 -6.69
N TYR A 159 -48.96 -30.03 -5.71
CA TYR A 159 -49.32 -28.75 -5.09
C TYR A 159 -49.22 -27.55 -6.06
N GLN A 160 -48.45 -27.67 -7.14
CA GLN A 160 -48.43 -26.65 -8.20
C GLN A 160 -49.60 -26.80 -9.18
N ARG A 161 -50.16 -28.01 -9.30
CA ARG A 161 -51.33 -28.34 -10.15
C ARG A 161 -52.66 -28.15 -9.43
N ASP A 162 -52.68 -28.40 -8.13
CA ASP A 162 -53.84 -28.34 -7.24
C ASP A 162 -53.45 -27.66 -5.91
N LYS A 163 -53.86 -26.40 -5.76
CA LYS A 163 -53.60 -25.59 -4.57
C LYS A 163 -54.43 -26.00 -3.34
N SER A 164 -55.33 -26.98 -3.48
CA SER A 164 -56.09 -27.56 -2.36
C SER A 164 -55.40 -28.77 -1.69
N MET A 165 -54.31 -29.28 -2.27
CA MET A 165 -53.42 -30.26 -1.63
C MET A 165 -52.85 -29.69 -0.32
N SER A 166 -52.84 -30.50 0.74
CA SER A 166 -52.55 -30.06 2.12
C SER A 166 -51.39 -30.82 2.79
N PHE A 167 -51.04 -32.03 2.34
CA PHE A 167 -49.97 -32.81 2.96
C PHE A 167 -49.15 -33.69 2.00
N ILE A 168 -47.92 -33.98 2.43
CA ILE A 168 -47.09 -35.07 1.90
C ILE A 168 -46.68 -35.95 3.08
N LYS A 169 -46.86 -37.27 2.97
CA LYS A 169 -46.34 -38.25 3.93
C LYS A 169 -45.28 -39.09 3.26
N VAL A 170 -44.15 -39.24 3.92
CA VAL A 170 -43.03 -40.09 3.49
C VAL A 170 -42.79 -41.10 4.60
N ASP A 171 -42.94 -42.37 4.28
CA ASP A 171 -42.73 -43.49 5.20
C ASP A 171 -41.61 -44.38 4.63
N ILE A 172 -40.48 -44.40 5.31
CA ILE A 172 -39.28 -45.18 4.96
C ILE A 172 -39.14 -46.31 5.99
N ASP A 173 -39.20 -47.56 5.53
CA ASP A 173 -38.93 -48.75 6.34
C ASP A 173 -37.66 -49.46 5.87
N PRO A 174 -36.49 -49.21 6.51
CA PRO A 174 -35.24 -49.86 6.17
C PRO A 174 -35.16 -51.34 6.60
N ASN A 175 -36.15 -51.85 7.34
CA ASN A 175 -36.24 -53.26 7.74
C ASN A 175 -37.09 -54.10 6.76
N GLN A 176 -37.83 -53.44 5.86
CA GLN A 176 -38.51 -54.04 4.71
C GLN A 176 -37.95 -53.54 3.37
N ASP A 177 -36.86 -52.77 3.41
CA ASP A 177 -36.24 -52.03 2.30
C ASP A 177 -37.28 -51.33 1.40
N SER A 178 -38.29 -50.73 2.02
CA SER A 178 -39.50 -50.21 1.36
C SER A 178 -39.69 -48.73 1.65
N ILE A 179 -40.09 -47.98 0.61
CA ILE A 179 -40.34 -46.54 0.69
C ILE A 179 -41.75 -46.25 0.15
N SER A 180 -42.52 -45.46 0.88
CA SER A 180 -43.89 -45.06 0.53
C SER A 180 -44.01 -43.54 0.59
N ILE A 181 -44.53 -42.93 -0.48
CA ILE A 181 -44.78 -41.48 -0.56
C ILE A 181 -46.26 -41.30 -0.92
N THR A 182 -46.98 -40.54 -0.10
CA THR A 182 -48.41 -40.24 -0.26
C THR A 182 -48.66 -38.75 -0.26
N ASN A 183 -49.39 -38.24 -1.25
CA ASN A 183 -49.93 -36.88 -1.26
C ASN A 183 -51.46 -36.90 -1.36
N ASP A 184 -52.12 -35.88 -0.78
CA ASP A 184 -53.51 -35.57 -1.09
C ASP A 184 -53.62 -34.59 -2.27
N GLY A 185 -54.77 -33.94 -2.41
CA GLY A 185 -55.15 -33.23 -3.63
C GLY A 185 -55.46 -34.20 -4.77
N LYS A 186 -55.79 -33.62 -5.93
CA LYS A 186 -56.24 -34.33 -7.13
C LYS A 186 -55.34 -35.52 -7.50
N GLY A 187 -55.94 -36.72 -7.55
CA GLY A 187 -55.26 -37.96 -7.95
C GLY A 187 -55.10 -38.12 -9.46
N ILE A 188 -54.48 -39.23 -9.87
CA ILE A 188 -54.24 -39.52 -11.29
C ILE A 188 -55.55 -40.03 -11.95
N PRO A 189 -55.98 -39.48 -13.10
CA PRO A 189 -57.27 -39.83 -13.71
C PRO A 189 -57.46 -41.32 -14.02
N ILE A 190 -58.54 -41.93 -13.50
CA ILE A 190 -58.86 -43.36 -13.68
C ILE A 190 -59.74 -43.55 -14.93
N VAL A 191 -59.14 -43.23 -16.08
CA VAL A 191 -59.72 -43.30 -17.43
C VAL A 191 -58.80 -44.03 -18.41
N MET A 192 -59.38 -44.64 -19.44
CA MET A 192 -58.63 -45.23 -20.56
C MET A 192 -58.12 -44.14 -21.50
N HIS A 193 -56.87 -44.23 -21.95
CA HIS A 193 -56.32 -43.32 -22.94
C HIS A 193 -56.71 -43.77 -24.35
N LYS A 194 -57.32 -42.86 -25.14
CA LYS A 194 -57.98 -43.21 -26.42
C LYS A 194 -57.03 -43.70 -27.52
N THR A 195 -55.73 -43.41 -27.43
CA THR A 195 -54.71 -43.83 -28.42
C THR A 195 -53.86 -45.01 -27.92
N GLU A 196 -53.47 -45.00 -26.65
CA GLU A 196 -52.55 -46.00 -26.08
C GLU A 196 -53.27 -47.26 -25.56
N ASN A 197 -54.61 -47.24 -25.49
CA ASN A 197 -55.46 -48.37 -25.09
C ASN A 197 -55.16 -48.97 -23.69
N CYS A 198 -54.54 -48.20 -22.81
CA CYS A 198 -54.30 -48.52 -21.39
C CYS A 198 -54.87 -47.44 -20.47
N TYR A 199 -54.86 -47.66 -19.15
CA TYR A 199 -55.27 -46.62 -18.20
C TYR A 199 -54.24 -45.48 -18.13
N VAL A 200 -54.68 -44.24 -17.93
CA VAL A 200 -53.74 -43.10 -17.77
C VAL A 200 -52.78 -43.31 -16.61
N VAL A 201 -53.23 -43.93 -15.50
CA VAL A 201 -52.37 -44.29 -14.35
C VAL A 201 -51.26 -45.26 -14.76
N GLU A 202 -51.62 -46.35 -15.46
CA GLU A 202 -50.68 -47.32 -16.01
C GLU A 202 -49.69 -46.64 -16.97
N MET A 203 -50.19 -45.87 -17.92
CA MET A 203 -49.41 -45.16 -18.92
C MET A 203 -48.33 -44.28 -18.29
N VAL A 204 -48.65 -43.53 -17.22
CA VAL A 204 -47.68 -42.62 -16.57
C VAL A 204 -46.71 -43.32 -15.61
N MET A 205 -46.95 -44.57 -15.23
CA MET A 205 -46.13 -45.35 -14.29
C MET A 205 -45.36 -46.52 -14.91
N GLY A 206 -45.84 -47.08 -16.04
CA GLY A 206 -45.28 -48.26 -16.72
C GLY A 206 -44.68 -48.01 -18.10
N ASN A 207 -44.96 -46.87 -18.75
CA ASN A 207 -44.43 -46.55 -20.09
C ASN A 207 -43.43 -45.39 -20.03
N LEU A 208 -42.23 -45.59 -20.60
CA LEU A 208 -41.23 -44.53 -20.73
C LEU A 208 -41.73 -43.42 -21.68
N MET A 209 -41.22 -42.19 -21.50
CA MET A 209 -41.57 -41.02 -22.32
C MET A 209 -43.05 -40.59 -22.24
N SER A 210 -43.74 -40.90 -21.14
CA SER A 210 -45.12 -40.46 -20.88
C SER A 210 -45.22 -39.45 -19.73
N GLY A 211 -46.14 -38.49 -19.83
CA GLY A 211 -46.33 -37.43 -18.84
C GLY A 211 -47.23 -36.28 -19.36
N SER A 212 -47.57 -35.35 -18.47
CA SER A 212 -48.47 -34.21 -18.77
C SER A 212 -47.77 -32.94 -19.27
N ASN A 213 -46.44 -32.93 -19.28
CA ASN A 213 -45.64 -31.70 -19.31
C ASN A 213 -44.81 -31.56 -20.59
N PHE A 214 -45.32 -32.10 -21.71
CA PHE A 214 -44.68 -32.00 -23.04
C PHE A 214 -45.14 -30.77 -23.85
N ASN A 215 -46.22 -30.08 -23.43
CA ASN A 215 -46.63 -28.83 -24.06
C ASN A 215 -45.87 -27.65 -23.41
N ASP A 216 -44.68 -27.35 -23.94
CA ASP A 216 -43.81 -26.25 -23.49
C ASP A 216 -44.38 -24.85 -23.82
N SER A 217 -45.45 -24.75 -24.62
CA SER A 217 -46.17 -23.47 -24.88
C SER A 217 -46.97 -22.98 -23.66
N GLU A 218 -47.14 -23.83 -22.64
CA GLU A 218 -47.77 -23.52 -21.37
C GLU A 218 -46.67 -23.36 -20.31
N LEU A 219 -46.52 -22.16 -19.73
CA LEU A 219 -45.48 -21.87 -18.75
C LEU A 219 -45.81 -22.52 -17.40
N LYS A 220 -44.97 -23.44 -16.93
CA LYS A 220 -45.19 -24.26 -15.74
C LYS A 220 -44.01 -24.20 -14.76
N VAL A 221 -44.32 -23.96 -13.49
CA VAL A 221 -43.38 -23.96 -12.35
C VAL A 221 -43.29 -25.35 -11.69
N VAL A 222 -43.05 -26.37 -12.52
CA VAL A 222 -42.99 -27.81 -12.12
C VAL A 222 -41.59 -28.39 -12.34
N GLY A 223 -41.26 -29.46 -11.62
CA GLY A 223 -39.99 -30.18 -11.69
C GLY A 223 -40.00 -31.44 -12.60
N GLY A 224 -41.17 -31.97 -12.93
CA GLY A 224 -41.33 -33.00 -13.95
C GLY A 224 -41.41 -32.41 -15.37
N ARG A 225 -40.44 -32.67 -16.24
CA ARG A 225 -40.49 -32.26 -17.67
C ARG A 225 -40.41 -33.46 -18.62
N ASN A 226 -39.33 -34.23 -18.55
CA ASN A 226 -38.95 -35.21 -19.57
C ASN A 226 -39.74 -36.55 -19.56
N GLY A 227 -40.79 -36.69 -18.73
CA GLY A 227 -41.64 -37.90 -18.69
C GLY A 227 -41.00 -39.20 -18.13
N PHE A 228 -39.81 -39.14 -17.53
CA PHE A 228 -39.07 -40.34 -17.08
C PHE A 228 -39.25 -40.73 -15.60
N GLY A 229 -39.26 -39.77 -14.66
CA GLY A 229 -38.97 -39.99 -13.23
C GLY A 229 -39.63 -41.21 -12.55
N ALA A 230 -40.96 -41.31 -12.59
CA ALA A 230 -41.67 -42.43 -11.94
C ALA A 230 -41.34 -43.81 -12.58
N LYS A 231 -41.12 -43.86 -13.91
CA LYS A 231 -40.69 -45.09 -14.59
C LYS A 231 -39.27 -45.47 -14.23
N LEU A 232 -38.36 -44.50 -14.06
CA LEU A 232 -37.00 -44.80 -13.58
C LEU A 232 -37.04 -45.46 -12.20
N THR A 233 -37.93 -45.00 -11.32
CA THR A 233 -38.15 -45.63 -10.01
C THR A 233 -38.66 -47.07 -10.15
N ASN A 234 -39.65 -47.29 -11.01
CA ASN A 234 -40.21 -48.63 -11.30
C ASN A 234 -39.14 -49.59 -11.89
N ILE A 235 -38.35 -49.12 -12.85
CA ILE A 235 -37.24 -49.87 -13.47
C ILE A 235 -36.15 -50.24 -12.45
N PHE A 236 -35.85 -49.38 -11.48
CA PHE A 236 -34.88 -49.67 -10.42
C PHE A 236 -35.51 -50.21 -9.12
N SER A 237 -36.70 -50.85 -9.22
CA SER A 237 -37.39 -51.50 -8.10
C SER A 237 -37.66 -52.99 -8.36
N LYS A 238 -37.66 -53.79 -7.29
CA LYS A 238 -38.12 -55.20 -7.30
C LYS A 238 -39.65 -55.30 -7.21
N GLU A 239 -40.28 -54.41 -6.45
CA GLU A 239 -41.73 -54.20 -6.35
C GLU A 239 -42.00 -52.69 -6.45
N PHE A 240 -42.94 -52.29 -7.30
CA PHE A 240 -43.43 -50.91 -7.40
C PHE A 240 -44.96 -50.96 -7.48
N SER A 241 -45.65 -50.14 -6.70
CA SER A 241 -47.11 -50.11 -6.65
C SER A 241 -47.66 -48.69 -6.55
N VAL A 242 -48.73 -48.43 -7.29
CA VAL A 242 -49.49 -47.16 -7.22
C VAL A 242 -50.89 -47.42 -6.71
N GLU A 243 -51.31 -46.63 -5.72
CA GLU A 243 -52.70 -46.49 -5.28
C GLU A 243 -53.16 -45.06 -5.55
N THR A 244 -54.31 -44.87 -6.20
CA THR A 244 -54.87 -43.53 -6.43
C THR A 244 -56.39 -43.54 -6.34
N VAL A 245 -56.96 -42.45 -5.86
CA VAL A 245 -58.40 -42.16 -5.89
C VAL A 245 -58.67 -41.03 -6.88
N ASP A 246 -59.76 -41.17 -7.64
CA ASP A 246 -60.25 -40.15 -8.56
C ASP A 246 -61.75 -39.92 -8.29
N LYS A 247 -62.03 -38.81 -7.61
CA LYS A 247 -63.36 -38.33 -7.22
C LYS A 247 -64.21 -37.84 -8.37
N LEU A 248 -63.60 -37.42 -9.49
CA LEU A 248 -64.33 -37.03 -10.70
C LEU A 248 -64.92 -38.28 -11.37
N ASN A 249 -64.14 -39.35 -11.47
CA ASN A 249 -64.60 -40.64 -12.02
C ASN A 249 -65.20 -41.60 -10.97
N LYS A 250 -65.16 -41.23 -9.68
CA LYS A 250 -65.66 -41.99 -8.51
C LYS A 250 -65.06 -43.40 -8.38
N LYS A 251 -63.77 -43.52 -8.68
CA LYS A 251 -63.02 -44.80 -8.67
C LYS A 251 -61.84 -44.75 -7.71
N LYS A 252 -61.41 -45.94 -7.31
CA LYS A 252 -60.12 -46.20 -6.66
C LYS A 252 -59.37 -47.26 -7.48
N TYR A 253 -58.08 -47.05 -7.67
CA TYR A 253 -57.22 -47.83 -8.55
C TYR A 253 -55.97 -48.28 -7.80
N SER A 254 -55.60 -49.55 -7.97
CA SER A 254 -54.34 -50.12 -7.48
C SER A 254 -53.71 -50.97 -8.56
N GLN A 255 -52.41 -50.77 -8.83
CA GLN A 255 -51.64 -51.61 -9.77
C GLN A 255 -50.22 -51.84 -9.24
N LYS A 256 -49.67 -53.03 -9.50
CA LYS A 256 -48.29 -53.38 -9.19
C LYS A 256 -47.47 -53.74 -10.42
N TRP A 257 -46.17 -53.54 -10.29
CA TRP A 257 -45.12 -54.00 -11.17
C TRP A 257 -44.05 -54.72 -10.34
N PHE A 258 -43.41 -55.72 -10.96
CA PHE A 258 -42.32 -56.48 -10.36
C PHE A 258 -41.14 -56.59 -11.33
N ASN A 259 -39.98 -56.92 -10.79
CA ASN A 259 -38.75 -57.19 -11.54
C ASN A 259 -38.45 -56.09 -12.56
N ASN A 260 -38.15 -54.87 -12.09
CA ASN A 260 -37.67 -53.77 -12.93
C ASN A 260 -38.66 -53.33 -14.02
N MET A 261 -39.95 -53.21 -13.68
CA MET A 261 -41.03 -52.89 -14.60
C MET A 261 -41.28 -53.94 -15.71
N SER A 262 -40.63 -55.12 -15.67
CA SER A 262 -40.82 -56.18 -16.69
C SER A 262 -42.08 -57.02 -16.50
N ILE A 263 -42.57 -57.12 -15.26
CA ILE A 263 -43.84 -57.78 -14.93
C ILE A 263 -44.83 -56.70 -14.48
N ARG A 264 -46.07 -56.76 -14.98
CA ARG A 264 -47.19 -55.87 -14.68
C ARG A 264 -48.38 -56.71 -14.24
N GLU A 265 -49.02 -56.38 -13.12
CA GLU A 265 -50.33 -56.94 -12.75
C GLU A 265 -51.46 -56.17 -13.44
N GLU A 266 -52.60 -56.82 -13.70
CA GLU A 266 -53.80 -56.12 -14.17
C GLU A 266 -54.36 -55.18 -13.07
N PRO A 267 -54.85 -53.99 -13.43
CA PRO A 267 -55.22 -52.99 -12.44
C PRO A 267 -56.50 -53.34 -11.68
N ILE A 268 -56.42 -53.33 -10.35
CA ILE A 268 -57.56 -53.52 -9.46
C ILE A 268 -58.32 -52.20 -9.37
N ILE A 269 -59.51 -52.15 -9.97
CA ILE A 269 -60.37 -50.97 -10.00
C ILE A 269 -61.64 -51.22 -9.19
N SER A 270 -61.88 -50.37 -8.21
CA SER A 270 -63.04 -50.43 -7.30
C SER A 270 -63.80 -49.10 -7.30
N LYS A 271 -65.03 -49.12 -6.76
CA LYS A 271 -65.79 -47.89 -6.50
C LYS A 271 -65.17 -47.18 -5.31
N MET A 272 -65.01 -45.86 -5.42
CA MET A 272 -64.57 -44.99 -4.33
C MET A 272 -65.52 -45.07 -3.13
N LEU A 273 -64.98 -45.03 -1.91
CA LEU A 273 -65.78 -45.06 -0.68
C LEU A 273 -66.49 -43.73 -0.40
N LEU A 274 -67.59 -43.78 0.35
CA LEU A 274 -68.31 -42.57 0.74
C LEU A 274 -67.41 -41.69 1.61
N ASN A 275 -67.30 -40.40 1.26
CA ASN A 275 -66.43 -39.40 1.91
C ASN A 275 -64.92 -39.69 1.83
N GLU A 276 -64.47 -40.62 0.98
CA GLU A 276 -63.05 -40.73 0.62
C GLU A 276 -62.56 -39.44 -0.06
N LYS A 277 -61.26 -39.15 0.01
CA LYS A 277 -60.63 -37.99 -0.64
C LYS A 277 -59.73 -38.45 -1.78
N ASP A 278 -59.49 -37.57 -2.73
CA ASP A 278 -58.43 -37.74 -3.71
C ASP A 278 -57.07 -37.84 -3.00
N PHE A 279 -56.28 -38.84 -3.40
CA PHE A 279 -54.89 -39.01 -3.00
C PHE A 279 -54.15 -39.82 -4.07
N THR A 280 -52.82 -39.69 -4.08
CA THR A 280 -51.92 -40.61 -4.78
C THR A 280 -50.89 -41.13 -3.79
N LYS A 281 -50.71 -42.45 -3.73
CA LYS A 281 -49.68 -43.14 -2.96
C LYS A 281 -48.84 -44.00 -3.90
N ILE A 282 -47.53 -43.86 -3.80
CA ILE A 282 -46.55 -44.65 -4.53
C ILE A 282 -45.68 -45.36 -3.49
N THR A 283 -45.64 -46.68 -3.54
CA THR A 283 -44.79 -47.52 -2.68
C THR A 283 -43.88 -48.36 -3.54
N PHE A 284 -42.59 -48.42 -3.19
CA PHE A 284 -41.58 -49.14 -3.95
C PHE A 284 -40.50 -49.76 -3.05
N LYS A 285 -39.93 -50.86 -3.51
CA LYS A 285 -38.77 -51.54 -2.92
C LYS A 285 -37.62 -51.51 -3.92
N PRO A 286 -36.59 -50.67 -3.72
CA PRO A 286 -35.46 -50.57 -4.63
C PRO A 286 -34.77 -51.90 -4.91
N ASP A 287 -34.24 -52.07 -6.12
CA ASP A 287 -33.50 -53.26 -6.52
C ASP A 287 -32.04 -53.17 -6.02
N LEU A 288 -31.87 -53.38 -4.71
CA LEU A 288 -30.62 -53.17 -3.98
C LEU A 288 -29.41 -53.92 -4.56
N GLU A 289 -29.62 -55.07 -5.20
CA GLU A 289 -28.56 -55.84 -5.87
C GLU A 289 -27.94 -55.07 -7.05
N LYS A 290 -28.75 -54.31 -7.79
CA LYS A 290 -28.27 -53.42 -8.87
C LYS A 290 -27.63 -52.14 -8.35
N PHE A 291 -27.87 -51.80 -7.09
CA PHE A 291 -27.15 -50.78 -6.33
C PHE A 291 -25.98 -51.36 -5.52
N HIS A 292 -25.66 -52.66 -5.67
CA HIS A 292 -24.55 -53.36 -5.02
C HIS A 292 -24.57 -53.33 -3.47
N ILE A 293 -25.74 -53.22 -2.86
CA ILE A 293 -25.96 -53.26 -1.40
C ILE A 293 -27.01 -54.33 -1.03
N LYS A 294 -27.11 -54.69 0.26
CA LYS A 294 -28.02 -55.74 0.76
C LYS A 294 -29.21 -55.21 1.54
N SER A 295 -29.07 -54.05 2.18
CA SER A 295 -30.14 -53.32 2.86
C SER A 295 -29.87 -51.83 2.81
N LEU A 296 -30.92 -51.01 2.92
CA LEU A 296 -30.83 -49.55 3.09
C LEU A 296 -30.00 -49.14 4.32
N TRP A 297 -29.81 -50.05 5.29
CA TRP A 297 -28.92 -49.85 6.45
C TRP A 297 -27.42 -49.93 6.16
N ASP A 298 -26.98 -50.42 5.00
CA ASP A 298 -25.56 -50.62 4.73
C ASP A 298 -24.83 -49.28 4.47
N ASP A 299 -25.53 -48.32 3.86
CA ASP A 299 -25.02 -47.02 3.41
C ASP A 299 -25.61 -45.85 4.19
N ASP A 300 -25.09 -44.65 3.97
CA ASP A 300 -25.50 -43.42 4.65
C ASP A 300 -26.67 -42.73 3.92
N ILE A 301 -27.29 -43.45 2.98
CA ILE A 301 -28.39 -43.02 2.13
C ILE A 301 -29.62 -42.54 2.93
N LEU A 302 -29.88 -43.13 4.10
CA LEU A 302 -31.01 -42.78 4.96
C LEU A 302 -30.90 -41.33 5.49
N TYR A 303 -29.70 -40.86 5.80
CA TYR A 303 -29.48 -39.47 6.25
C TYR A 303 -29.76 -38.46 5.12
N LEU A 304 -29.47 -38.84 3.87
CA LEU A 304 -29.74 -38.02 2.69
C LEU A 304 -31.22 -38.03 2.32
N MET A 305 -31.92 -39.17 2.47
CA MET A 305 -33.36 -39.25 2.32
C MET A 305 -34.08 -38.42 3.40
N GLU A 306 -33.67 -38.53 4.66
CA GLU A 306 -34.19 -37.71 5.78
C GLU A 306 -34.02 -36.22 5.52
N ARG A 307 -32.79 -35.76 5.21
CA ARG A 307 -32.58 -34.34 4.86
C ARG A 307 -33.43 -33.95 3.65
N ARG A 308 -33.54 -34.80 2.63
CA ARG A 308 -34.32 -34.49 1.42
C ARG A 308 -35.83 -34.32 1.68
N VAL A 309 -36.39 -34.90 2.74
CA VAL A 309 -37.78 -34.61 3.17
C VAL A 309 -37.87 -33.29 3.93
N TYR A 310 -36.87 -32.96 4.75
CA TYR A 310 -36.72 -31.62 5.34
C TYR A 310 -36.57 -30.51 4.27
N ASP A 311 -35.81 -30.77 3.18
CA ASP A 311 -35.68 -29.88 2.02
C ASP A 311 -37.08 -29.50 1.46
N ILE A 312 -37.98 -30.48 1.29
CA ILE A 312 -39.33 -30.26 0.75
C ILE A 312 -40.21 -29.46 1.71
N ALA A 313 -40.13 -29.72 3.02
CA ALA A 313 -40.85 -28.97 4.03
C ALA A 313 -40.46 -27.49 4.00
N GLY A 314 -39.16 -27.19 4.07
CA GLY A 314 -38.64 -25.82 4.02
C GLY A 314 -39.05 -25.06 2.76
N CYS A 315 -39.01 -25.70 1.59
CA CYS A 315 -39.44 -25.07 0.34
C CYS A 315 -40.95 -24.82 0.23
N ASN A 316 -41.80 -25.61 0.90
CA ASN A 316 -43.25 -25.60 0.72
C ASN A 316 -43.99 -25.36 2.05
N PRO A 317 -43.90 -24.16 2.66
CA PRO A 317 -44.46 -23.86 3.98
C PRO A 317 -46.00 -24.04 4.11
N ASN A 318 -46.71 -24.14 2.98
CA ASN A 318 -48.15 -24.35 2.94
C ASN A 318 -48.55 -25.84 2.96
N LEU A 319 -47.58 -26.76 2.90
CA LEU A 319 -47.80 -28.21 2.93
C LEU A 319 -47.35 -28.80 4.28
N LYS A 320 -48.21 -29.60 4.90
CA LYS A 320 -47.85 -30.41 6.06
C LYS A 320 -47.04 -31.63 5.60
N VAL A 321 -45.73 -31.58 5.76
CA VAL A 321 -44.83 -32.70 5.42
C VAL A 321 -44.64 -33.59 6.66
N TYR A 322 -44.77 -34.90 6.49
CA TYR A 322 -44.55 -35.89 7.53
C TYR A 322 -43.46 -36.90 7.12
N LEU A 323 -42.58 -37.26 8.05
CA LEU A 323 -41.59 -38.34 7.88
C LEU A 323 -41.80 -39.40 8.97
N ASN A 324 -42.19 -40.63 8.57
CA ASN A 324 -42.54 -41.74 9.47
C ASN A 324 -43.46 -41.29 10.63
N GLY A 325 -44.50 -40.52 10.31
CA GLY A 325 -45.47 -39.95 11.25
C GLY A 325 -45.06 -38.65 11.96
N LYS A 326 -43.79 -38.24 11.94
CA LYS A 326 -43.31 -36.96 12.53
C LYS A 326 -43.66 -35.78 11.62
N GLU A 327 -44.46 -34.83 12.09
CA GLU A 327 -44.75 -33.59 11.34
C GLU A 327 -43.52 -32.65 11.30
N LEU A 328 -43.20 -32.13 10.12
CA LEU A 328 -42.06 -31.25 9.86
C LEU A 328 -42.55 -29.84 9.55
N ASN A 329 -42.89 -29.08 10.61
CA ASN A 329 -43.37 -27.70 10.47
C ASN A 329 -42.18 -26.73 10.29
N TYR A 330 -41.80 -26.47 9.04
CA TYR A 330 -40.76 -25.52 8.65
C TYR A 330 -41.23 -24.61 7.50
N ASN A 331 -40.77 -23.37 7.53
CA ASN A 331 -40.74 -22.47 6.38
C ASN A 331 -39.30 -22.27 5.91
N PHE A 332 -39.08 -21.62 4.75
CA PHE A 332 -37.73 -21.55 4.19
C PHE A 332 -36.74 -20.80 5.09
N GLN A 333 -37.19 -19.76 5.82
CA GLN A 333 -36.36 -19.06 6.82
C GLN A 333 -35.92 -19.99 7.96
N SER A 334 -36.87 -20.65 8.63
CA SER A 334 -36.57 -21.56 9.76
C SER A 334 -35.81 -22.82 9.34
N TYR A 335 -36.02 -23.31 8.11
CA TYR A 335 -35.19 -24.34 7.48
C TYR A 335 -33.75 -23.86 7.27
N VAL A 336 -33.54 -22.63 6.78
CA VAL A 336 -32.20 -22.04 6.61
C VAL A 336 -31.51 -21.83 7.97
N SER A 337 -32.23 -21.46 9.02
CA SER A 337 -31.67 -21.36 10.38
C SER A 337 -31.18 -22.70 10.96
N LEU A 338 -31.58 -23.87 10.42
CA LEU A 338 -30.99 -25.16 10.80
C LEU A 338 -29.47 -25.26 10.49
N TYR A 339 -28.96 -24.42 9.58
CA TYR A 339 -27.56 -24.36 9.19
C TYR A 339 -26.72 -23.38 10.04
N GLU A 340 -27.35 -22.46 10.78
CA GLU A 340 -26.66 -21.48 11.61
C GLU A 340 -25.70 -22.09 12.65
N PRO A 341 -26.02 -23.21 13.34
CA PRO A 341 -25.11 -23.81 14.32
C PRO A 341 -23.80 -24.35 13.72
N TYR A 342 -23.75 -24.56 12.39
CA TYR A 342 -22.51 -24.85 11.68
C TYR A 342 -21.80 -23.55 11.27
N LEU A 343 -22.52 -22.61 10.65
CA LEU A 343 -21.96 -21.35 10.14
C LEU A 343 -21.47 -20.38 11.24
N LYS A 344 -21.91 -20.55 12.50
CA LYS A 344 -21.39 -19.80 13.67
C LYS A 344 -20.01 -20.29 14.15
N GLY A 345 -19.54 -21.46 13.70
CA GLY A 345 -18.29 -22.08 14.14
C GLY A 345 -18.33 -22.60 15.58
N ASP A 346 -17.43 -23.52 15.95
CA ASP A 346 -17.54 -24.25 17.22
C ASP A 346 -16.97 -23.50 18.45
N ASN A 347 -17.47 -22.28 18.68
CA ASN A 347 -17.12 -21.38 19.78
C ASN A 347 -17.62 -21.85 21.17
N LYS A 348 -17.52 -23.15 21.48
CA LYS A 348 -17.98 -23.78 22.75
C LYS A 348 -17.17 -23.40 24.02
N LYS A 349 -16.53 -22.23 24.06
CA LYS A 349 -15.71 -21.78 25.22
C LYS A 349 -15.94 -20.32 25.62
N LYS A 350 -17.20 -19.86 25.63
CA LYS A 350 -17.77 -18.88 26.57
C LYS A 350 -19.26 -18.67 26.27
N LEU A 351 -19.94 -17.95 27.19
CA LEU A 351 -21.36 -17.54 27.18
C LEU A 351 -22.33 -18.63 27.65
N GLU A 352 -22.58 -18.60 28.95
CA GLU A 352 -23.85 -19.04 29.54
C GLU A 352 -24.90 -17.91 29.34
N GLU A 353 -26.14 -18.33 29.11
CA GLU A 353 -27.40 -17.60 29.34
C GLU A 353 -27.36 -16.06 29.49
N THR A 354 -27.46 -15.31 28.39
CA THR A 354 -28.36 -14.13 28.26
C THR A 354 -28.36 -13.56 26.83
N SER A 355 -29.40 -12.74 26.55
CA SER A 355 -29.73 -12.04 25.29
C SER A 355 -30.13 -12.88 24.07
N GLU A 356 -31.03 -12.32 23.27
CA GLU A 356 -31.54 -12.91 22.03
C GLU A 356 -30.50 -12.71 20.91
N GLU A 357 -29.86 -13.77 20.44
CA GLU A 357 -28.84 -13.66 19.39
C GLU A 357 -29.44 -13.25 18.04
N GLU A 358 -28.94 -12.16 17.43
CA GLU A 358 -29.22 -11.86 16.02
C GLU A 358 -28.75 -13.03 15.12
N SER A 359 -29.58 -13.40 14.14
CA SER A 359 -29.22 -14.42 13.15
C SER A 359 -28.06 -13.94 12.27
N ASN A 360 -27.11 -14.83 12.00
CA ASN A 360 -25.99 -14.57 11.09
C ASN A 360 -26.35 -14.74 9.60
N ILE A 361 -27.61 -15.08 9.29
CA ILE A 361 -28.12 -15.22 7.92
C ILE A 361 -29.22 -14.19 7.70
N LEU A 362 -28.99 -13.21 6.81
CA LEU A 362 -30.02 -12.26 6.45
C LEU A 362 -30.99 -12.88 5.44
N TYR A 363 -32.27 -12.89 5.79
CA TYR A 363 -33.35 -13.47 4.99
C TYR A 363 -34.13 -12.40 4.22
N CYS A 364 -34.52 -12.67 2.98
CA CYS A 364 -35.50 -11.88 2.24
C CYS A 364 -36.35 -12.74 1.28
N GLU A 365 -37.59 -12.31 1.05
CA GLU A 365 -38.48 -12.84 0.01
C GLU A 365 -38.72 -11.76 -1.04
N LEU A 366 -38.62 -12.11 -2.32
CA LEU A 366 -38.75 -11.19 -3.46
C LEU A 366 -39.99 -11.60 -4.28
N GLY A 367 -41.16 -11.30 -3.71
CA GLY A 367 -42.45 -11.80 -4.17
C GLY A 367 -42.60 -13.32 -4.04
N ASP A 368 -43.68 -13.87 -4.59
CA ASP A 368 -44.07 -15.27 -4.40
C ASP A 368 -43.07 -16.30 -4.97
N ARG A 369 -42.16 -15.86 -5.86
CA ARG A 369 -41.29 -16.73 -6.66
C ARG A 369 -39.86 -16.90 -6.15
N TRP A 370 -39.39 -16.09 -5.19
CA TRP A 370 -37.98 -16.13 -4.74
C TRP A 370 -37.83 -15.92 -3.24
N LYS A 371 -37.12 -16.84 -2.57
CA LYS A 371 -36.77 -16.77 -1.15
C LYS A 371 -35.28 -16.97 -1.00
N ILE A 372 -34.59 -16.05 -0.33
CA ILE A 372 -33.13 -15.93 -0.34
C ILE A 372 -32.61 -15.75 1.09
N GLY A 373 -31.59 -16.52 1.46
CA GLY A 373 -30.81 -16.35 2.69
C GLY A 373 -29.34 -16.07 2.37
N ILE A 374 -28.77 -15.00 2.94
CA ILE A 374 -27.39 -14.56 2.72
C ILE A 374 -26.63 -14.61 4.04
N GLY A 375 -25.70 -15.56 4.17
CA GLY A 375 -24.84 -15.74 5.34
C GLY A 375 -23.34 -15.61 5.01
N LEU A 376 -22.51 -15.73 6.04
CA LEU A 376 -21.07 -15.91 5.89
C LEU A 376 -20.72 -17.41 5.81
N SER A 377 -19.76 -17.75 4.96
CA SER A 377 -19.12 -19.07 4.97
C SER A 377 -18.29 -19.28 6.22
N ASP A 378 -18.24 -20.51 6.75
CA ASP A 378 -17.40 -20.81 7.91
C ASP A 378 -15.89 -20.56 7.65
N SER A 379 -15.25 -20.07 8.72
CA SER A 379 -13.84 -19.81 8.91
C SER A 379 -12.89 -20.95 8.51
N ILE A 380 -13.32 -22.20 8.65
CA ILE A 380 -12.51 -23.41 8.37
C ILE A 380 -12.44 -23.69 6.86
N GLY A 381 -13.48 -23.32 6.09
CA GLY A 381 -13.64 -23.75 4.69
C GLY A 381 -13.16 -22.77 3.62
N GLN A 382 -13.43 -21.46 3.77
CA GLN A 382 -13.10 -20.39 2.80
C GLN A 382 -13.57 -20.68 1.35
N GLN A 383 -14.72 -21.32 1.22
CA GLN A 383 -15.34 -21.72 -0.05
C GLN A 383 -16.79 -21.24 -0.12
N PHE A 384 -17.25 -20.93 -1.33
CA PHE A 384 -18.63 -20.55 -1.60
C PHE A 384 -19.57 -21.75 -1.39
N THR A 385 -20.30 -21.76 -0.27
CA THR A 385 -21.30 -22.79 0.02
C THR A 385 -22.67 -22.36 -0.50
N GLN A 386 -23.38 -23.23 -1.19
CA GLN A 386 -24.73 -22.94 -1.68
C GLN A 386 -25.70 -24.08 -1.37
N VAL A 387 -26.95 -23.74 -1.09
CA VAL A 387 -28.07 -24.69 -0.98
C VAL A 387 -29.25 -24.09 -1.73
N SER A 388 -29.59 -24.64 -2.90
CA SER A 388 -30.65 -24.06 -3.73
C SER A 388 -31.65 -25.07 -4.29
N PHE A 389 -32.85 -24.56 -4.53
CA PHE A 389 -34.00 -25.32 -4.98
C PHE A 389 -34.73 -24.60 -6.12
N VAL A 390 -35.08 -25.35 -7.17
CA VAL A 390 -35.86 -24.86 -8.31
C VAL A 390 -37.09 -25.75 -8.47
N ASN A 391 -38.30 -25.19 -8.33
CA ASN A 391 -39.55 -25.95 -8.40
C ASN A 391 -39.50 -27.20 -7.47
N SER A 392 -39.02 -27.03 -6.23
CA SER A 392 -38.74 -28.09 -5.23
C SER A 392 -37.66 -29.12 -5.58
N ILE A 393 -37.00 -29.07 -6.74
CA ILE A 393 -35.81 -29.89 -7.05
C ILE A 393 -34.59 -29.33 -6.32
N ASN A 394 -33.79 -30.17 -5.66
CA ASN A 394 -32.52 -29.76 -5.04
C ASN A 394 -31.41 -29.62 -6.11
N THR A 395 -31.03 -28.39 -6.45
CA THR A 395 -29.92 -28.09 -7.37
C THR A 395 -28.59 -28.05 -6.62
N ILE A 396 -28.04 -29.25 -6.33
CA ILE A 396 -26.83 -29.46 -5.52
C ILE A 396 -25.60 -28.75 -6.11
N LYS A 397 -25.51 -28.61 -7.44
CA LYS A 397 -24.44 -27.88 -8.15
C LYS A 397 -24.78 -26.41 -8.44
N GLY A 398 -25.95 -25.95 -8.02
CA GLY A 398 -26.43 -24.59 -8.24
C GLY A 398 -26.83 -24.35 -9.70
N GLY A 399 -26.38 -23.24 -10.29
CA GLY A 399 -26.68 -22.91 -11.68
C GLY A 399 -26.87 -21.42 -11.91
N THR A 400 -27.59 -21.08 -12.97
CA THR A 400 -27.85 -19.69 -13.38
C THR A 400 -28.62 -18.88 -12.33
N HIS A 401 -29.57 -19.48 -11.60
CA HIS A 401 -30.32 -18.84 -10.52
C HIS A 401 -29.43 -18.42 -9.35
N VAL A 402 -28.55 -19.33 -8.90
CA VAL A 402 -27.56 -19.06 -7.84
C VAL A 402 -26.62 -17.93 -8.26
N ASN A 403 -26.15 -17.92 -9.51
CA ASN A 403 -25.24 -16.89 -10.00
C ASN A 403 -25.89 -15.50 -10.06
N VAL A 404 -27.12 -15.37 -10.59
CA VAL A 404 -27.84 -14.07 -10.64
C VAL A 404 -27.98 -13.45 -9.25
N VAL A 405 -28.24 -14.27 -8.23
CA VAL A 405 -28.33 -13.81 -6.83
C VAL A 405 -26.93 -13.48 -6.27
N SER A 406 -25.95 -14.37 -6.40
CA SER A 406 -24.61 -14.16 -5.84
C SER A 406 -23.89 -12.96 -6.43
N ASP A 407 -24.07 -12.72 -7.73
CA ASP A 407 -23.27 -11.75 -8.47
C ASP A 407 -23.75 -10.31 -8.16
N GLN A 408 -25.02 -10.12 -7.78
CA GLN A 408 -25.52 -8.87 -7.19
C GLN A 408 -24.85 -8.56 -5.85
N VAL A 409 -24.80 -9.54 -4.94
CA VAL A 409 -24.17 -9.41 -3.62
C VAL A 409 -22.67 -9.11 -3.77
N VAL A 410 -21.98 -9.85 -4.65
CA VAL A 410 -20.56 -9.68 -4.94
C VAL A 410 -20.25 -8.32 -5.57
N ARG A 411 -21.07 -7.83 -6.52
CA ARG A 411 -20.92 -6.48 -7.11
C ARG A 411 -20.97 -5.40 -6.03
N TYR A 412 -22.01 -5.44 -5.20
CA TYR A 412 -22.24 -4.45 -4.14
C TYR A 412 -21.12 -4.39 -3.10
N ILE A 413 -20.61 -5.56 -2.68
CA ILE A 413 -19.45 -5.64 -1.78
C ILE A 413 -18.19 -5.12 -2.48
N SER A 414 -17.96 -5.49 -3.74
CA SER A 414 -16.78 -5.09 -4.53
C SER A 414 -16.66 -3.57 -4.67
N GLU A 415 -17.76 -2.88 -4.99
CA GLU A 415 -17.81 -1.42 -5.10
C GLU A 415 -17.46 -0.74 -3.77
N ARG A 416 -18.01 -1.23 -2.65
CA ARG A 416 -17.72 -0.68 -1.32
C ARG A 416 -16.32 -1.02 -0.81
N LEU A 417 -15.78 -2.19 -1.16
CA LEU A 417 -14.43 -2.59 -0.79
C LEU A 417 -13.39 -1.76 -1.55
N LYS A 418 -13.56 -1.55 -2.86
CA LYS A 418 -12.72 -0.64 -3.66
C LYS A 418 -12.81 0.83 -3.20
N LYS A 419 -13.96 1.27 -2.68
CA LYS A 419 -14.14 2.62 -2.13
C LYS A 419 -13.48 2.83 -0.76
N LYS A 420 -13.28 1.77 0.04
CA LYS A 420 -12.55 1.82 1.33
C LYS A 420 -11.05 1.47 1.21
N HIS A 421 -10.71 0.55 0.31
CA HIS A 421 -9.39 -0.04 0.12
C HIS A 421 -9.06 -0.10 -1.38
N SER A 422 -8.69 1.04 -1.95
CA SER A 422 -8.35 1.20 -3.38
C SER A 422 -6.99 0.58 -3.75
N ASP A 423 -6.23 0.15 -2.75
CA ASP A 423 -4.91 -0.48 -2.82
C ASP A 423 -4.93 -2.01 -3.00
N LEU A 424 -6.09 -2.65 -2.83
CA LEU A 424 -6.24 -4.12 -2.87
C LEU A 424 -6.68 -4.64 -4.24
N ASP A 425 -6.12 -5.78 -4.67
CA ASP A 425 -6.59 -6.54 -5.85
C ASP A 425 -7.87 -7.32 -5.52
N VAL A 426 -9.01 -6.64 -5.65
CA VAL A 426 -10.34 -7.18 -5.33
C VAL A 426 -10.92 -8.00 -6.49
N ARG A 427 -10.64 -9.32 -6.50
CA ARG A 427 -11.22 -10.26 -7.47
C ARG A 427 -12.61 -10.74 -7.02
N PRO A 428 -13.66 -10.74 -7.88
CA PRO A 428 -15.01 -11.16 -7.50
C PRO A 428 -15.10 -12.55 -6.85
N MET A 429 -14.30 -13.51 -7.30
CA MET A 429 -14.26 -14.86 -6.72
C MET A 429 -13.79 -14.86 -5.25
N ASN A 430 -12.84 -13.97 -4.88
CA ASN A 430 -12.40 -13.84 -3.49
C ASN A 430 -13.56 -13.39 -2.58
N ILE A 431 -14.51 -12.59 -3.09
CA ILE A 431 -15.71 -12.20 -2.34
C ILE A 431 -16.71 -13.35 -2.30
N LYS A 432 -16.99 -13.99 -3.44
CA LYS A 432 -17.94 -15.11 -3.55
C LYS A 432 -17.58 -16.25 -2.59
N ASN A 433 -16.31 -16.56 -2.44
CA ASN A 433 -15.80 -17.58 -1.51
C ASN A 433 -16.02 -17.30 -0.01
N HIS A 434 -16.47 -16.10 0.38
CA HIS A 434 -16.78 -15.75 1.77
C HIS A 434 -18.30 -15.78 2.08
N LEU A 435 -19.13 -16.21 1.13
CA LEU A 435 -20.60 -16.20 1.22
C LEU A 435 -21.18 -17.61 1.35
N SER A 436 -22.21 -17.72 2.19
CA SER A 436 -23.16 -18.83 2.18
C SER A 436 -24.48 -18.35 1.59
N LEU A 437 -25.00 -19.05 0.57
CA LEU A 437 -26.20 -18.61 -0.14
C LEU A 437 -27.28 -19.71 -0.19
N PHE A 438 -28.46 -19.36 0.30
CA PHE A 438 -29.65 -20.21 0.29
C PHE A 438 -30.67 -19.62 -0.70
N VAL A 439 -31.19 -20.40 -1.64
CA VAL A 439 -32.13 -19.90 -2.67
C VAL A 439 -33.23 -20.92 -2.93
N SER A 440 -34.50 -20.57 -2.71
CA SER A 440 -35.64 -21.36 -3.19
C SER A 440 -36.44 -20.53 -4.18
N CYS A 441 -36.61 -21.01 -5.41
CA CYS A 441 -37.32 -20.25 -6.44
C CYS A 441 -38.22 -21.07 -7.38
N LEU A 442 -39.14 -20.35 -8.03
CA LEU A 442 -40.12 -20.86 -8.98
C LEU A 442 -39.82 -20.33 -10.40
N ILE A 443 -39.33 -21.23 -11.25
CA ILE A 443 -38.83 -20.95 -12.61
C ILE A 443 -39.76 -21.58 -13.63
N ASP A 444 -40.12 -20.81 -14.67
CA ASP A 444 -40.95 -21.31 -15.76
C ASP A 444 -40.16 -22.27 -16.67
N ASN A 445 -40.72 -23.44 -16.96
CA ASN A 445 -40.21 -24.48 -17.87
C ASN A 445 -38.68 -24.70 -17.77
N PRO A 446 -38.17 -25.10 -16.58
CA PRO A 446 -36.74 -25.12 -16.29
C PRO A 446 -35.96 -26.15 -17.12
N SER A 447 -34.75 -25.77 -17.50
CA SER A 447 -33.76 -26.58 -18.21
C SER A 447 -32.56 -26.84 -17.31
N PHE A 448 -32.04 -28.06 -17.33
CA PHE A 448 -30.94 -28.51 -16.48
C PHE A 448 -29.76 -29.03 -17.31
N ASP A 449 -28.69 -29.44 -16.63
CA ASP A 449 -27.52 -30.11 -17.21
C ASP A 449 -27.80 -31.56 -17.66
N SER A 450 -28.61 -32.29 -16.89
CA SER A 450 -28.95 -33.69 -17.15
C SER A 450 -30.29 -34.09 -16.52
N GLN A 451 -30.68 -35.37 -16.68
CA GLN A 451 -31.87 -35.93 -16.04
C GLN A 451 -31.77 -36.01 -14.50
N THR A 452 -30.57 -35.90 -13.89
CA THR A 452 -30.47 -35.78 -12.42
C THR A 452 -30.91 -34.42 -11.91
N LYS A 453 -30.90 -33.39 -12.76
CA LYS A 453 -31.35 -32.01 -12.50
C LYS A 453 -30.51 -31.26 -11.44
N GLU A 454 -29.23 -31.61 -11.33
CA GLU A 454 -28.32 -31.05 -10.30
C GLU A 454 -27.90 -29.59 -10.58
N THR A 455 -27.84 -29.18 -11.85
CA THR A 455 -27.44 -27.81 -12.26
C THR A 455 -28.49 -27.15 -13.14
N LEU A 456 -28.96 -25.94 -12.80
CA LEU A 456 -29.88 -25.16 -13.66
C LEU A 456 -29.13 -24.47 -14.81
N THR A 457 -29.63 -24.64 -16.03
CA THR A 457 -29.07 -24.08 -17.28
C THR A 457 -29.97 -23.04 -17.97
N THR A 458 -31.22 -22.85 -17.52
CA THR A 458 -32.13 -21.80 -18.02
C THR A 458 -31.47 -20.41 -17.98
N LYS A 459 -31.57 -19.64 -19.07
CA LYS A 459 -31.06 -18.26 -19.11
C LYS A 459 -31.90 -17.34 -18.20
N PRO A 460 -31.32 -16.35 -17.49
CA PRO A 460 -32.07 -15.49 -16.57
C PRO A 460 -33.29 -14.77 -17.18
N GLN A 461 -33.21 -14.41 -18.46
CA GLN A 461 -34.32 -13.78 -19.21
C GLN A 461 -35.56 -14.69 -19.36
N LEU A 462 -35.41 -16.00 -19.10
CA LEU A 462 -36.46 -17.02 -19.24
C LEU A 462 -36.93 -17.56 -17.87
N PHE A 463 -36.60 -16.88 -16.77
CA PHE A 463 -37.01 -17.30 -15.42
C PHE A 463 -38.50 -17.02 -15.10
N GLY A 464 -39.18 -16.20 -15.90
CA GLY A 464 -40.52 -15.68 -15.60
C GLY A 464 -40.56 -14.63 -14.48
N SER A 465 -39.40 -14.30 -13.89
CA SER A 465 -39.23 -13.30 -12.82
C SER A 465 -37.75 -12.96 -12.60
N THR A 466 -37.47 -11.75 -12.10
CA THR A 466 -36.11 -11.26 -11.81
C THR A 466 -35.94 -11.05 -10.30
N PRO A 467 -34.97 -11.72 -9.63
CA PRO A 467 -34.72 -11.51 -8.21
C PRO A 467 -33.80 -10.29 -7.98
N GLU A 468 -34.37 -9.09 -7.90
CA GLU A 468 -33.62 -7.88 -7.55
C GLU A 468 -33.57 -7.70 -6.02
N ILE A 469 -32.37 -7.76 -5.42
CA ILE A 469 -32.22 -7.64 -3.97
C ILE A 469 -32.21 -6.15 -3.57
N PRO A 470 -33.11 -5.68 -2.68
CA PRO A 470 -33.15 -4.27 -2.27
C PRO A 470 -31.85 -3.81 -1.61
N GLU A 471 -31.41 -2.58 -1.92
CA GLU A 471 -30.13 -2.07 -1.41
C GLU A 471 -30.07 -2.00 0.12
N GLN A 472 -31.21 -1.80 0.77
CA GLN A 472 -31.37 -1.82 2.23
C GLN A 472 -30.93 -3.16 2.84
N VAL A 473 -31.34 -4.28 2.24
CA VAL A 473 -31.01 -5.65 2.66
C VAL A 473 -29.50 -5.88 2.52
N LEU A 474 -28.92 -5.53 1.37
CA LEU A 474 -27.48 -5.64 1.14
C LEU A 474 -26.67 -4.75 2.10
N SER A 475 -27.16 -3.54 2.40
CA SER A 475 -26.54 -2.61 3.34
C SER A 475 -26.58 -3.13 4.78
N GLN A 476 -27.69 -3.74 5.20
CA GLN A 476 -27.85 -4.40 6.48
C GLN A 476 -26.88 -5.59 6.62
N PHE A 477 -26.85 -6.49 5.63
CA PHE A 477 -25.93 -7.63 5.62
C PHE A 477 -24.47 -7.18 5.77
N VAL A 478 -24.05 -6.17 5.00
CA VAL A 478 -22.67 -5.62 5.06
C VAL A 478 -22.34 -5.03 6.44
N LYS A 479 -23.31 -4.44 7.14
CA LYS A 479 -23.13 -3.90 8.50
C LYS A 479 -23.01 -5.02 9.55
N GLN A 480 -23.97 -5.93 9.61
CA GLN A 480 -24.01 -7.00 10.64
C GLN A 480 -22.83 -7.98 10.47
N SER A 481 -22.56 -8.44 9.25
CA SER A 481 -21.51 -9.43 8.95
C SER A 481 -20.07 -8.91 9.14
N LYS A 482 -19.85 -7.59 9.08
CA LYS A 482 -18.55 -6.92 8.93
C LYS A 482 -17.69 -7.49 7.78
N ILE A 483 -18.34 -7.98 6.71
CA ILE A 483 -17.69 -8.75 5.63
C ILE A 483 -16.56 -7.99 4.92
N ILE A 484 -16.64 -6.66 4.78
CA ILE A 484 -15.61 -5.85 4.12
C ILE A 484 -14.27 -5.94 4.85
N GLU A 485 -14.28 -5.83 6.18
CA GLU A 485 -13.07 -5.88 7.02
C GLU A 485 -12.46 -7.29 7.03
N LYS A 486 -13.31 -8.32 7.10
CA LYS A 486 -12.91 -9.74 7.00
C LYS A 486 -12.22 -10.05 5.67
N ILE A 487 -12.83 -9.65 4.54
CA ILE A 487 -12.26 -9.86 3.20
C ILE A 487 -10.98 -9.04 3.00
N ALA A 488 -10.92 -7.78 3.45
CA ALA A 488 -9.70 -6.97 3.33
C ALA A 488 -8.53 -7.60 4.10
N GLY A 489 -8.77 -8.03 5.35
CA GLY A 489 -7.78 -8.75 6.16
C GLY A 489 -7.34 -10.08 5.52
N TRP A 490 -8.27 -10.84 4.95
CA TRP A 490 -7.96 -12.08 4.23
C TRP A 490 -7.18 -11.83 2.93
N ILE A 491 -7.51 -10.80 2.14
CA ILE A 491 -6.74 -10.45 0.93
C ILE A 491 -5.31 -10.09 1.31
N LEU A 492 -5.11 -9.30 2.38
CA LEU A 492 -3.78 -8.98 2.90
C LEU A 492 -3.02 -10.23 3.38
N MET A 493 -3.68 -11.15 4.11
CA MET A 493 -3.06 -12.41 4.54
C MET A 493 -2.74 -13.35 3.37
N LYS A 494 -3.61 -13.44 2.35
CA LYS A 494 -3.38 -14.22 1.14
C LYS A 494 -2.26 -13.63 0.29
N GLN A 495 -2.21 -12.32 0.11
CA GLN A 495 -1.09 -11.65 -0.57
C GLN A 495 0.23 -11.89 0.19
N LYS A 496 0.22 -11.83 1.53
CA LYS A 496 1.37 -12.24 2.36
C LYS A 496 1.74 -13.71 2.19
N ALA A 497 0.77 -14.62 2.06
CA ALA A 497 1.00 -16.04 1.83
C ALA A 497 1.60 -16.34 0.43
N GLU A 498 1.07 -15.68 -0.61
CA GLU A 498 1.58 -15.76 -1.99
C GLU A 498 3.00 -15.15 -2.10
N LEU A 499 3.28 -14.07 -1.36
CA LEU A 499 4.62 -13.51 -1.12
C LEU A 499 5.62 -14.59 -0.67
N VAL A 500 5.26 -15.40 0.34
CA VAL A 500 6.12 -16.51 0.81
C VAL A 500 6.26 -17.60 -0.24
N GLN A 501 5.19 -17.89 -0.98
CA GLN A 501 5.18 -18.98 -1.94
C GLN A 501 6.01 -18.65 -3.19
N GLN A 502 6.00 -17.40 -3.66
CA GLN A 502 6.80 -16.96 -4.81
C GLN A 502 8.29 -16.80 -4.47
N THR A 503 8.64 -16.30 -3.27
CA THR A 503 10.03 -16.28 -2.78
C THR A 503 10.61 -17.68 -2.55
N SER A 504 9.76 -18.69 -2.27
CA SER A 504 10.20 -20.07 -2.00
C SER A 504 10.29 -21.00 -3.22
N SER A 505 9.84 -20.59 -4.42
CA SER A 505 9.53 -21.53 -5.53
C SER A 505 10.31 -21.33 -6.83
N ARG A 506 11.32 -20.43 -6.87
CA ARG A 506 12.17 -20.24 -8.05
C ARG A 506 13.63 -20.55 -7.74
N GLN A 507 14.09 -21.71 -8.23
CA GLN A 507 15.44 -22.28 -8.09
C GLN A 507 15.78 -22.82 -6.68
N SER A 508 16.84 -23.64 -6.62
CA SER A 508 17.39 -24.18 -5.36
C SER A 508 17.99 -23.06 -4.52
N LYS A 509 17.81 -23.13 -3.18
CA LYS A 509 18.41 -22.18 -2.22
C LYS A 509 19.93 -22.01 -2.46
N ASN A 510 20.63 -23.10 -2.78
CA ASN A 510 22.07 -23.11 -3.04
C ASN A 510 22.49 -22.43 -4.36
N THR A 511 21.55 -22.26 -5.31
CA THR A 511 21.78 -21.49 -6.54
C THR A 511 21.56 -20.00 -6.27
N LEU A 512 20.51 -19.66 -5.51
CA LEU A 512 20.19 -18.27 -5.15
C LEU A 512 21.31 -17.62 -4.33
N ILE A 513 21.81 -18.30 -3.29
CA ILE A 513 22.95 -17.80 -2.48
C ILE A 513 24.17 -17.49 -3.35
N LYS A 514 24.48 -18.35 -4.34
CA LYS A 514 25.60 -18.15 -5.28
C LYS A 514 25.41 -16.97 -6.26
N SER A 515 24.19 -16.46 -6.42
CA SER A 515 23.95 -15.24 -7.21
C SER A 515 24.22 -13.94 -6.44
N ILE A 516 24.30 -14.01 -5.10
CA ILE A 516 24.56 -12.85 -4.23
C ILE A 516 26.07 -12.59 -4.17
N LEU A 517 26.64 -12.06 -5.26
CA LEU A 517 28.08 -11.82 -5.42
C LEU A 517 28.72 -10.92 -4.34
N LYS A 518 27.93 -10.15 -3.59
CA LYS A 518 28.39 -9.32 -2.48
C LYS A 518 28.48 -10.03 -1.12
N LEU A 519 28.04 -11.29 -1.00
CA LEU A 519 28.12 -12.08 0.22
C LEU A 519 29.49 -12.76 0.36
N ASP A 520 30.21 -12.48 1.46
CA ASP A 520 31.30 -13.34 1.93
C ASP A 520 30.73 -14.31 2.97
N ASP A 521 30.32 -15.50 2.52
CA ASP A 521 29.55 -16.47 3.31
C ASP A 521 30.45 -17.29 4.25
N ALA A 522 29.99 -17.58 5.47
CA ALA A 522 30.76 -18.39 6.42
C ALA A 522 30.78 -19.87 6.01
N ASN A 523 31.93 -20.54 6.16
CA ASN A 523 32.11 -21.93 5.69
C ASN A 523 31.15 -22.95 6.33
N TRP A 524 30.55 -22.63 7.48
CA TRP A 524 29.59 -23.50 8.19
C TRP A 524 28.12 -23.03 8.08
N ALA A 525 27.84 -21.95 7.36
CA ALA A 525 26.51 -21.34 7.30
C ALA A 525 25.47 -22.23 6.59
N GLY A 526 24.40 -22.58 7.30
CA GLY A 526 23.39 -23.55 6.85
C GLY A 526 23.83 -25.02 6.90
N GLY A 527 24.99 -25.33 7.48
CA GLY A 527 25.38 -26.69 7.87
C GLY A 527 24.99 -27.02 9.33
N PRO A 528 25.38 -28.19 9.86
CA PRO A 528 25.07 -28.61 11.24
C PRO A 528 25.59 -27.68 12.36
N LYS A 529 26.46 -26.73 12.01
CA LYS A 529 27.03 -25.71 12.90
C LYS A 529 26.49 -24.30 12.64
N SER A 530 25.39 -24.15 11.88
CA SER A 530 24.76 -22.86 11.58
C SER A 530 24.50 -22.00 12.83
N LYS A 531 24.13 -22.64 13.95
CA LYS A 531 23.91 -22.00 15.26
C LYS A 531 25.20 -21.38 15.85
N GLU A 532 26.39 -21.84 15.47
CA GLU A 532 27.67 -21.22 15.83
C GLU A 532 28.05 -20.04 14.89
N CYS A 533 27.30 -19.80 13.81
CA CYS A 533 27.62 -18.81 12.80
C CYS A 533 26.94 -17.45 13.05
N THR A 534 27.69 -16.37 12.82
CA THR A 534 27.22 -14.98 12.91
C THR A 534 27.35 -14.29 11.55
N LEU A 535 26.28 -13.66 11.06
CA LEU A 535 26.32 -12.81 9.87
C LEU A 535 26.57 -11.36 10.30
N ILE A 536 27.67 -10.76 9.83
CA ILE A 536 27.96 -9.35 10.03
C ILE A 536 27.29 -8.55 8.90
N LEU A 537 26.30 -7.74 9.25
CA LEU A 537 25.64 -6.79 8.33
C LEU A 537 26.37 -5.44 8.42
N THR A 538 26.99 -5.01 7.32
CA THR A 538 27.86 -3.83 7.32
C THR A 538 27.24 -2.67 6.54
N GLU A 539 27.48 -1.44 6.99
CA GLU A 539 27.08 -0.23 6.25
C GLU A 539 27.98 0.01 5.03
N GLY A 540 27.49 -0.40 3.86
CA GLY A 540 28.21 -0.29 2.59
C GLY A 540 29.47 -1.18 2.50
N ASP A 541 30.19 -1.01 1.39
CA ASP A 541 31.41 -1.77 1.09
C ASP A 541 32.64 -1.28 1.90
N SER A 542 32.59 -0.06 2.43
CA SER A 542 33.62 0.51 3.31
C SER A 542 33.69 -0.25 4.64
N ALA A 543 32.57 -0.38 5.34
CA ALA A 543 32.48 -1.16 6.57
C ALA A 543 32.76 -2.66 6.31
N LYS A 544 32.32 -3.20 5.16
CA LYS A 544 32.67 -4.57 4.74
C LYS A 544 34.20 -4.79 4.73
N SER A 545 34.96 -3.84 4.22
CA SER A 545 36.42 -3.95 4.13
C SER A 545 37.10 -4.01 5.51
N LEU A 546 36.51 -3.34 6.52
CA LEU A 546 36.91 -3.47 7.92
C LEU A 546 36.58 -4.87 8.48
N ALA A 547 35.37 -5.38 8.24
CA ALA A 547 34.94 -6.71 8.68
C ALA A 547 35.79 -7.83 8.06
N LEU A 548 36.10 -7.75 6.75
CA LEU A 548 36.99 -8.69 6.07
C LEU A 548 38.42 -8.67 6.65
N SER A 549 38.91 -7.50 7.10
CA SER A 549 40.16 -7.41 7.85
C SER A 549 40.06 -8.15 9.20
N GLY A 550 38.92 -8.03 9.88
CA GLY A 550 38.58 -8.78 11.10
C GLY A 550 38.49 -10.30 10.93
N LEU A 551 37.94 -10.78 9.80
CA LEU A 551 37.87 -12.21 9.47
C LEU A 551 39.24 -12.89 9.41
N SER A 552 40.32 -12.13 9.19
CA SER A 552 41.69 -12.68 9.23
C SER A 552 42.17 -13.05 10.64
N VAL A 553 41.46 -12.60 11.68
CA VAL A 553 41.69 -12.96 13.10
C VAL A 553 40.70 -14.04 13.55
N LEU A 554 39.40 -13.83 13.30
CA LEU A 554 38.34 -14.73 13.79
C LEU A 554 38.15 -16.02 12.95
N GLY A 555 38.60 -16.00 11.69
CA GLY A 555 38.46 -17.11 10.76
C GLY A 555 37.08 -17.21 10.08
N ARG A 556 37.09 -17.57 8.79
CA ARG A 556 35.90 -17.65 7.91
C ARG A 556 34.92 -18.80 8.22
N ASN A 557 35.17 -19.59 9.26
CA ASN A 557 34.31 -20.73 9.61
C ASN A 557 32.98 -20.30 10.24
N LYS A 558 33.04 -19.32 11.16
CA LYS A 558 31.87 -18.86 11.93
C LYS A 558 31.29 -17.54 11.43
N TYR A 559 32.09 -16.68 10.81
CA TYR A 559 31.71 -15.31 10.50
C TYR A 559 31.58 -15.10 8.99
N GLY A 560 30.40 -14.63 8.57
CA GLY A 560 30.11 -14.17 7.21
C GLY A 560 29.85 -12.67 7.20
N VAL A 561 29.94 -12.02 6.04
CA VAL A 561 29.80 -10.56 5.90
C VAL A 561 28.93 -10.22 4.68
N PHE A 562 27.93 -9.37 4.89
CA PHE A 562 27.08 -8.83 3.82
C PHE A 562 26.92 -7.31 3.93
N PRO A 563 27.25 -6.53 2.88
CA PRO A 563 27.12 -5.08 2.87
C PRO A 563 25.70 -4.66 2.47
N LEU A 564 25.08 -3.81 3.29
CA LEU A 564 23.84 -3.12 2.93
C LEU A 564 24.15 -1.98 1.96
N ARG A 565 23.34 -1.85 0.89
CA ARG A 565 23.42 -0.78 -0.11
C ARG A 565 23.06 0.61 0.43
N GLY A 566 22.51 0.69 1.65
CA GLY A 566 22.07 1.92 2.30
C GLY A 566 20.95 1.66 3.31
N LYS A 567 20.13 2.67 3.59
CA LYS A 567 18.97 2.56 4.50
C LYS A 567 17.97 1.51 4.01
N LEU A 568 17.72 0.49 4.84
CA LEU A 568 16.78 -0.59 4.57
C LEU A 568 15.33 -0.05 4.47
N LEU A 569 14.49 -0.69 3.64
CA LEU A 569 13.10 -0.30 3.45
C LEU A 569 12.28 -0.58 4.74
N ASN A 570 11.53 0.41 5.23
CA ASN A 570 10.61 0.21 6.37
C ASN A 570 9.44 -0.71 5.96
N VAL A 571 9.55 -1.98 6.33
CA VAL A 571 8.64 -3.05 5.85
C VAL A 571 7.20 -2.96 6.37
N ARG A 572 6.97 -2.23 7.47
CA ARG A 572 5.61 -1.94 7.98
C ARG A 572 4.80 -1.07 7.02
N GLU A 573 5.51 -0.24 6.25
CA GLU A 573 4.95 0.83 5.43
C GLU A 573 5.06 0.60 3.92
N ALA A 574 5.66 -0.53 3.55
CA ALA A 574 5.86 -0.96 2.17
C ALA A 574 4.69 -1.82 1.68
N SER A 575 4.19 -1.54 0.47
CA SER A 575 3.18 -2.40 -0.17
C SER A 575 3.77 -3.78 -0.50
N PRO A 576 2.95 -4.84 -0.63
CA PRO A 576 3.40 -6.17 -1.03
C PRO A 576 4.26 -6.18 -2.31
N LYS A 577 3.94 -5.32 -3.29
CA LYS A 577 4.72 -5.12 -4.52
C LYS A 577 6.07 -4.44 -4.26
N SER A 578 6.13 -3.47 -3.35
CA SER A 578 7.37 -2.80 -2.95
C SER A 578 8.32 -3.73 -2.19
N LEU A 579 7.77 -4.62 -1.35
CA LEU A 579 8.52 -5.67 -0.67
C LEU A 579 9.11 -6.69 -1.66
N LEU A 580 8.28 -7.25 -2.56
CA LEU A 580 8.72 -8.20 -3.59
C LEU A 580 9.83 -7.64 -4.48
N ASN A 581 9.73 -6.37 -4.87
CA ASN A 581 10.71 -5.71 -5.74
C ASN A 581 11.99 -5.26 -5.00
N ASN A 582 12.06 -5.38 -3.67
CA ASN A 582 13.24 -4.96 -2.91
C ASN A 582 14.29 -6.08 -2.87
N GLU A 583 15.32 -5.97 -3.73
CA GLU A 583 16.42 -6.94 -3.79
C GLU A 583 17.07 -7.18 -2.42
N GLU A 584 17.22 -6.15 -1.58
CA GLU A 584 17.95 -6.28 -0.32
C GLU A 584 17.21 -7.10 0.74
N ILE A 585 15.89 -6.93 0.86
CA ILE A 585 15.04 -7.77 1.72
C ILE A 585 15.08 -9.23 1.23
N ASN A 586 15.02 -9.43 -0.10
CA ASN A 586 15.14 -10.77 -0.69
C ASN A 586 16.52 -11.39 -0.43
N HIS A 587 17.61 -10.62 -0.51
CA HIS A 587 18.96 -11.05 -0.16
C HIS A 587 19.04 -11.45 1.32
N LEU A 588 18.68 -10.56 2.26
CA LEU A 588 18.75 -10.84 3.70
C LEU A 588 17.95 -12.09 4.09
N THR A 589 16.73 -12.22 3.55
CA THR A 589 15.88 -13.40 3.75
C THR A 589 16.57 -14.68 3.25
N THR A 590 17.20 -14.63 2.07
CA THR A 590 17.93 -15.76 1.47
C THR A 590 19.21 -16.12 2.23
N ILE A 591 20.02 -15.12 2.62
CA ILE A 591 21.32 -15.31 3.30
C ILE A 591 21.13 -15.95 4.67
N LEU A 592 20.11 -15.51 5.42
CA LEU A 592 19.78 -16.00 6.76
C LEU A 592 18.97 -17.31 6.74
N GLY A 593 18.38 -17.68 5.60
CA GLY A 593 17.50 -18.85 5.49
C GLY A 593 16.10 -18.63 6.05
N LEU A 594 15.69 -17.38 6.22
CA LEU A 594 14.42 -16.98 6.81
C LEU A 594 13.22 -17.40 5.92
N SER A 595 12.10 -17.73 6.55
CA SER A 595 10.87 -18.10 5.88
C SER A 595 9.66 -17.52 6.60
N HIS A 596 8.83 -16.74 5.89
CA HIS A 596 7.60 -16.16 6.43
C HIS A 596 6.49 -17.21 6.73
N LYS A 597 6.78 -18.51 6.54
CA LYS A 597 5.92 -19.64 6.96
C LYS A 597 6.26 -20.19 8.35
N LYS A 598 7.31 -19.70 9.00
CA LYS A 598 7.76 -20.11 10.33
C LYS A 598 7.85 -18.90 11.25
N ASP A 599 7.52 -19.08 12.52
CA ASP A 599 7.57 -18.05 13.55
C ASP A 599 8.85 -18.13 14.42
N TYR A 600 9.68 -19.16 14.22
CA TYR A 600 10.99 -19.37 14.86
C TYR A 600 10.96 -19.53 16.39
N LYS A 601 9.86 -20.05 16.96
CA LYS A 601 9.78 -20.38 18.40
C LYS A 601 10.60 -21.59 18.78
N ASP A 602 10.50 -22.66 17.99
CA ASP A 602 10.99 -24.01 18.34
C ASP A 602 12.41 -24.28 17.85
N ALA A 603 13.14 -25.12 18.60
CA ALA A 603 14.55 -25.43 18.32
C ALA A 603 14.80 -26.03 16.93
N GLU A 604 13.86 -26.83 16.40
CA GLU A 604 13.90 -27.34 15.02
C GLU A 604 13.84 -26.20 14.01
N SER A 605 12.87 -25.29 14.14
CA SER A 605 12.72 -24.13 13.24
C SER A 605 13.95 -23.21 13.28
N LEU A 606 14.57 -23.02 14.44
CA LEU A 606 15.81 -22.25 14.60
C LEU A 606 17.02 -22.96 13.95
N SER A 607 17.02 -24.29 13.84
CA SER A 607 18.13 -25.04 13.22
C SER A 607 18.20 -24.90 11.69
N GLU A 608 17.09 -24.52 11.03
CA GLU A 608 17.04 -24.24 9.59
C GLU A 608 17.62 -22.87 9.20
N LEU A 609 17.84 -21.99 10.17
CA LEU A 609 18.54 -20.73 9.94
C LEU A 609 19.98 -21.01 9.50
N ARG A 610 20.48 -20.22 8.55
CA ARG A 610 21.86 -20.34 8.07
C ARG A 610 22.88 -19.79 9.06
N TYR A 611 22.46 -18.83 9.87
CA TYR A 611 23.24 -18.15 10.90
C TYR A 611 22.44 -18.11 12.20
N GLY A 612 23.08 -18.44 13.32
CA GLY A 612 22.50 -18.40 14.65
C GLY A 612 22.44 -17.00 15.25
N LYS A 613 23.20 -16.03 14.69
CA LYS A 613 23.22 -14.62 15.09
C LYS A 613 23.39 -13.67 13.91
N VAL A 614 22.98 -12.43 14.10
CA VAL A 614 23.22 -11.29 13.22
C VAL A 614 23.90 -10.18 14.02
N MET A 615 25.07 -9.74 13.54
CA MET A 615 25.85 -8.66 14.13
C MET A 615 25.75 -7.43 13.23
N ILE A 616 25.20 -6.34 13.74
CA ILE A 616 25.03 -5.08 13.00
C ILE A 616 26.28 -4.23 13.18
N MET A 617 26.90 -3.81 12.08
CA MET A 617 28.15 -3.05 12.06
C MET A 617 28.00 -1.82 11.15
N THR A 618 27.35 -0.79 11.69
CA THR A 618 27.12 0.52 11.06
C THR A 618 28.19 1.52 11.46
N ASP A 619 28.28 2.64 10.75
CA ASP A 619 29.05 3.79 11.24
C ASP A 619 28.41 4.29 12.55
N GLN A 620 29.21 4.81 13.50
CA GLN A 620 28.72 5.18 14.84
C GLN A 620 28.22 6.63 14.83
N ASP A 621 27.25 6.88 13.94
CA ASP A 621 26.52 8.12 13.79
C ASP A 621 24.99 7.88 13.80
N HIS A 622 24.22 8.96 13.71
CA HIS A 622 22.76 8.90 13.74
C HIS A 622 22.13 8.11 12.57
N ASP A 623 22.71 8.13 11.37
CA ASP A 623 22.16 7.39 10.23
C ASP A 623 22.47 5.89 10.35
N GLY A 624 23.59 5.53 10.96
CA GLY A 624 23.88 4.18 11.44
C GLY A 624 22.85 3.70 12.47
N SER A 625 22.53 4.51 13.50
CA SER A 625 21.45 4.24 14.47
C SER A 625 20.10 3.93 13.80
N HIS A 626 19.77 4.64 12.73
CA HIS A 626 18.57 4.38 11.95
C HIS A 626 18.63 3.06 11.18
N ILE A 627 19.78 2.67 10.64
CA ILE A 627 19.97 1.38 9.97
C ILE A 627 19.81 0.23 10.97
N LYS A 628 20.41 0.32 12.17
CA LYS A 628 20.16 -0.62 13.28
C LYS A 628 18.65 -0.78 13.54
N GLY A 629 17.96 0.35 13.73
CA GLY A 629 16.53 0.39 13.99
C GLY A 629 15.69 -0.23 12.86
N LEU A 630 16.04 0.01 11.60
CA LEU A 630 15.36 -0.57 10.44
C LEU A 630 15.56 -2.09 10.32
N ILE A 631 16.75 -2.61 10.66
CA ILE A 631 17.04 -4.06 10.68
C ILE A 631 16.23 -4.74 11.79
N ILE A 632 16.23 -4.17 13.00
CA ILE A 632 15.44 -4.68 14.13
C ILE A 632 13.94 -4.63 13.78
N ASN A 633 13.46 -3.55 13.16
CA ASN A 633 12.08 -3.40 12.69
C ASN A 633 11.70 -4.42 11.59
N PHE A 634 12.60 -4.72 10.65
CA PHE A 634 12.40 -5.77 9.65
C PHE A 634 12.17 -7.14 10.29
N LEU A 635 13.02 -7.52 11.24
CA LEU A 635 12.86 -8.78 11.97
C LEU A 635 11.64 -8.77 12.88
N HIS A 636 11.35 -7.66 13.56
CA HIS A 636 10.18 -7.50 14.42
C HIS A 636 8.85 -7.67 13.67
N TYR A 637 8.75 -7.16 12.44
CA TYR A 637 7.50 -7.18 11.68
C TYR A 637 7.15 -8.58 11.12
N PHE A 638 8.16 -9.39 10.81
CA PHE A 638 7.96 -10.72 10.20
C PHE A 638 8.21 -11.89 11.16
N TRP A 639 9.15 -11.76 12.11
CA TRP A 639 9.64 -12.84 12.97
C TRP A 639 10.02 -12.32 14.39
N PRO A 640 9.09 -11.69 15.15
CA PRO A 640 9.39 -11.03 16.42
C PRO A 640 9.98 -11.97 17.48
N GLU A 641 9.71 -13.28 17.41
CA GLU A 641 10.26 -14.28 18.32
C GLU A 641 11.80 -14.43 18.21
N LEU A 642 12.41 -14.07 17.08
CA LEU A 642 13.87 -14.02 16.95
C LEU A 642 14.49 -12.96 17.87
N LEU A 643 13.82 -11.82 18.02
CA LEU A 643 14.26 -10.73 18.91
C LEU A 643 14.12 -11.09 20.39
N LYS A 644 13.28 -12.10 20.71
CA LYS A 644 13.13 -12.69 22.05
C LYS A 644 14.22 -13.73 22.38
N LYS A 645 15.21 -13.92 21.49
CA LYS A 645 16.43 -14.71 21.70
C LYS A 645 17.66 -13.81 21.55
N ASP A 646 18.84 -14.32 21.91
CA ASP A 646 20.14 -13.63 21.74
C ASP A 646 20.61 -13.63 20.26
N PHE A 647 19.72 -13.24 19.34
CA PHE A 647 19.92 -13.30 17.89
C PHE A 647 20.57 -12.03 17.31
N ILE A 648 20.41 -10.88 17.95
CA ILE A 648 20.94 -9.59 17.49
C ILE A 648 22.07 -9.11 18.40
N GLU A 649 23.19 -8.79 17.75
CA GLU A 649 24.38 -8.16 18.32
C GLU A 649 24.67 -6.87 17.53
N GLU A 650 25.39 -5.94 18.15
CA GLU A 650 25.97 -4.76 17.51
C GLU A 650 27.48 -4.74 17.72
N PHE A 651 28.21 -4.25 16.71
CA PHE A 651 29.65 -4.02 16.78
C PHE A 651 29.95 -2.52 16.84
N VAL A 652 30.51 -2.05 17.96
CA VAL A 652 30.78 -0.64 18.25
C VAL A 652 32.26 -0.30 18.13
N THR A 653 32.57 0.85 17.55
CA THR A 653 33.94 1.40 17.48
C THR A 653 34.08 2.69 18.28
N PRO A 654 35.29 3.01 18.79
CA PRO A 654 35.49 4.24 19.54
C PRO A 654 35.35 5.47 18.63
N LEU A 655 34.42 6.36 18.95
CA LEU A 655 34.14 7.62 18.24
C LEU A 655 35.33 8.58 18.23
N ILE A 656 36.15 8.57 19.28
CA ILE A 656 37.32 9.43 19.44
C ILE A 656 38.51 8.62 19.94
N LYS A 657 39.69 8.88 19.37
CA LYS A 657 40.96 8.52 20.01
C LYS A 657 41.79 9.77 20.27
N VAL A 658 42.32 9.90 21.47
CA VAL A 658 43.23 10.97 21.88
C VAL A 658 44.61 10.38 22.09
N SER A 659 45.64 11.03 21.56
CA SER A 659 47.03 10.62 21.72
C SER A 659 47.89 11.69 22.38
N SER A 660 48.88 11.26 23.17
CA SER A 660 49.86 12.13 23.82
C SER A 660 51.27 11.64 23.52
N GLY A 661 52.10 12.54 22.96
CA GLY A 661 53.49 12.22 22.56
C GLY A 661 53.65 11.03 21.61
N GLY A 662 52.59 10.68 20.85
CA GLY A 662 52.55 9.52 19.95
C GLY A 662 52.54 8.14 20.64
N LYS A 663 52.62 8.05 21.97
CA LYS A 663 52.79 6.78 22.72
C LYS A 663 51.54 6.33 23.45
N GLU A 664 50.93 7.20 24.26
CA GLU A 664 49.65 6.90 24.90
C GLU A 664 48.50 7.15 23.91
N LYS A 665 47.58 6.19 23.81
CA LYS A 665 46.31 6.30 23.07
C LYS A 665 45.15 5.98 24.01
N LYS A 666 44.26 6.95 24.26
CA LYS A 666 42.98 6.73 24.92
C LYS A 666 41.87 6.71 23.88
N SER A 667 40.90 5.81 24.06
CA SER A 667 39.76 5.64 23.14
C SER A 667 38.47 5.88 23.90
N PHE A 668 37.55 6.65 23.33
CA PHE A 668 36.26 7.02 23.92
C PHE A 668 35.14 6.61 22.96
N PHE A 669 34.05 6.06 23.51
CA PHE A 669 32.92 5.57 22.71
C PHE A 669 31.80 6.60 22.60
N THR A 670 31.59 7.45 23.60
CA THR A 670 30.65 8.59 23.53
C THR A 670 31.37 9.94 23.53
N MET A 671 30.66 11.00 23.11
CA MET A 671 31.11 12.38 23.28
C MET A 671 31.22 12.76 24.77
N ASN A 672 30.33 12.24 25.62
CA ASN A 672 30.28 12.58 27.05
C ASN A 672 31.54 12.07 27.77
N ASP A 673 31.96 10.82 27.52
CA ASP A 673 33.19 10.25 28.10
C ASP A 673 34.43 11.13 27.78
N TYR A 674 34.51 11.61 26.54
CA TYR A 674 35.61 12.48 26.08
C TYR A 674 35.53 13.88 26.69
N LEU A 675 34.32 14.47 26.79
CA LEU A 675 34.12 15.79 27.39
C LEU A 675 34.40 15.77 28.89
N ASP A 676 33.96 14.74 29.61
CA ASP A 676 34.20 14.60 31.05
C ASP A 676 35.66 14.22 31.34
N TRP A 677 36.29 13.40 30.50
CA TRP A 677 37.74 13.24 30.54
C TRP A 677 38.47 14.59 30.31
N LYS A 678 38.05 15.39 29.32
CA LYS A 678 38.65 16.70 29.03
C LYS A 678 38.45 17.69 30.19
N LYS A 679 37.30 17.67 30.89
CA LYS A 679 37.05 18.44 32.12
C LYS A 679 37.92 17.95 33.30
N SER A 680 38.23 16.66 33.37
CA SER A 680 39.03 16.06 34.45
C SER A 680 40.55 16.37 34.38
N LEU A 681 41.02 16.99 33.30
CA LEU A 681 42.44 17.34 33.13
C LEU A 681 42.86 18.46 34.07
N THR A 682 43.89 18.21 34.88
CA THR A 682 44.48 19.24 35.76
C THR A 682 45.28 20.28 34.97
N SER A 683 45.52 21.45 35.58
CA SER A 683 46.22 22.59 34.94
C SER A 683 47.64 22.29 34.42
N SER A 684 48.29 21.23 34.92
CA SER A 684 49.59 20.74 34.43
C SER A 684 49.46 19.66 33.34
N GLN A 685 48.27 19.07 33.19
CA GLN A 685 47.96 18.16 32.10
C GLN A 685 47.39 18.90 30.88
N SER A 686 46.63 19.98 31.07
CA SER A 686 46.12 20.82 29.97
C SER A 686 47.23 21.54 29.17
N GLN A 687 48.44 21.68 29.73
CA GLN A 687 49.63 22.12 29.01
C GLN A 687 50.23 21.06 28.07
N LYS A 688 49.82 19.78 28.16
CA LYS A 688 50.25 18.76 27.20
C LYS A 688 49.48 18.92 25.89
N SER A 689 50.20 19.00 24.78
CA SER A 689 49.58 18.87 23.46
C SER A 689 49.00 17.46 23.30
N TYR A 690 47.67 17.39 23.19
CA TYR A 690 46.93 16.18 22.89
C TYR A 690 46.43 16.25 21.45
N GLN A 691 46.76 15.24 20.63
CA GLN A 691 46.21 15.12 19.29
C GLN A 691 44.96 14.23 19.35
N THR A 692 43.80 14.86 19.23
CA THR A 692 42.50 14.20 19.09
C THR A 692 42.27 13.81 17.62
N LYS A 693 41.82 12.59 17.36
CA LYS A 693 41.30 12.15 16.05
C LYS A 693 39.89 11.58 16.24
N TYR A 694 38.95 12.08 15.44
CA TYR A 694 37.58 11.57 15.36
C TYR A 694 37.50 10.40 14.37
N TYR A 695 36.66 9.41 14.68
CA TYR A 695 36.45 8.18 13.92
C TYR A 695 34.93 7.97 13.72
N LYS A 696 34.32 8.79 12.86
CA LYS A 696 32.86 8.76 12.65
C LYS A 696 32.44 7.59 11.74
N GLY A 697 33.19 7.34 10.67
CA GLY A 697 32.96 6.19 9.78
C GLY A 697 33.93 5.04 9.99
N LEU A 698 33.45 3.79 9.90
CA LEU A 698 34.22 2.56 10.08
C LEU A 698 35.41 2.47 9.12
N GLY A 699 35.26 2.98 7.89
CA GLY A 699 36.33 3.07 6.89
C GLY A 699 37.51 3.97 7.26
N THR A 700 37.44 4.74 8.36
CA THR A 700 38.54 5.57 8.88
C THR A 700 39.51 4.84 9.81
N SER A 701 39.16 3.62 10.23
CA SER A 701 40.03 2.74 11.01
C SER A 701 40.96 1.93 10.09
N THR A 702 42.23 1.84 10.46
CA THR A 702 43.21 1.06 9.70
C THR A 702 42.98 -0.45 9.83
N SER A 703 43.50 -1.25 8.89
CA SER A 703 43.46 -2.71 8.96
C SER A 703 44.19 -3.29 10.19
N ALA A 704 45.08 -2.53 10.82
CA ALA A 704 45.70 -2.89 12.11
C ALA A 704 44.72 -2.69 13.27
N GLU A 705 44.02 -1.55 13.31
CA GLU A 705 42.97 -1.27 14.32
C GLU A 705 41.77 -2.21 14.17
N ALA A 706 41.39 -2.60 12.96
CA ALA A 706 40.43 -3.69 12.73
C ALA A 706 40.86 -4.97 13.46
N LYS A 707 42.10 -5.41 13.25
CA LYS A 707 42.63 -6.61 13.91
C LYS A 707 42.68 -6.45 15.43
N GLU A 708 42.97 -5.26 15.94
CA GLU A 708 42.93 -4.94 17.37
C GLU A 708 41.50 -5.09 17.94
N TYR A 709 40.50 -4.50 17.29
CA TYR A 709 39.09 -4.58 17.72
C TYR A 709 38.57 -6.03 17.69
N PHE A 710 38.79 -6.73 16.57
CA PHE A 710 38.33 -8.12 16.39
C PHE A 710 39.11 -9.13 17.26
N SER A 711 40.35 -8.81 17.69
CA SER A 711 41.04 -9.59 18.75
C SER A 711 40.45 -9.37 20.15
N ASN A 712 39.85 -8.20 20.39
CA ASN A 712 39.24 -7.80 21.66
C ASN A 712 37.69 -7.79 21.58
N LEU A 713 37.10 -8.73 20.82
CA LEU A 713 35.70 -8.70 20.41
C LEU A 713 34.70 -8.42 21.57
N ASN A 714 34.96 -8.96 22.77
CA ASN A 714 34.14 -8.76 23.97
C ASN A 714 34.10 -7.32 24.54
N LYS A 715 34.87 -6.38 23.97
CA LYS A 715 34.81 -4.93 24.22
C LYS A 715 34.11 -4.14 23.12
N HIS A 716 33.81 -4.79 22.01
CA HIS A 716 33.24 -4.19 20.80
C HIS A 716 31.87 -4.76 20.46
N VAL A 717 31.49 -5.92 21.02
CA VAL A 717 30.19 -6.55 20.78
C VAL A 717 29.27 -6.32 21.97
N ILE A 718 28.08 -5.80 21.67
CA ILE A 718 26.98 -5.60 22.62
C ILE A 718 25.78 -6.42 22.12
N ALA A 719 25.18 -7.25 22.98
CA ALA A 719 24.00 -8.05 22.61
C ALA A 719 22.69 -7.37 23.02
N PHE A 720 21.66 -7.49 22.19
CA PHE A 720 20.32 -6.97 22.49
C PHE A 720 19.51 -7.97 23.31
N GLN A 721 18.78 -7.47 24.32
CA GLN A 721 17.88 -8.27 25.14
C GLN A 721 16.43 -7.79 25.10
N TRP A 722 15.51 -8.75 24.96
CA TRP A 722 14.09 -8.52 25.14
C TRP A 722 13.74 -8.46 26.63
N LYS A 723 13.57 -7.25 27.16
CA LYS A 723 13.15 -6.97 28.54
C LYS A 723 12.12 -5.84 28.52
N GLY A 724 10.94 -6.09 29.12
CA GLY A 724 9.80 -5.17 29.12
C GLY A 724 8.65 -5.66 28.23
N GLU A 725 7.42 -5.35 28.64
CA GLU A 725 6.18 -5.81 27.98
C GLU A 725 5.74 -4.88 26.83
N ASN A 726 6.27 -3.65 26.78
CA ASN A 726 5.83 -2.61 25.85
C ASN A 726 6.69 -2.49 24.56
N ILE A 727 7.64 -3.40 24.31
CA ILE A 727 8.55 -3.32 23.15
C ILE A 727 7.78 -3.26 21.83
N ASP A 728 6.71 -4.06 21.66
CA ASP A 728 5.84 -4.01 20.49
C ASP A 728 5.25 -2.60 20.26
N GLN A 729 4.82 -1.93 21.35
CA GLN A 729 4.24 -0.58 21.29
C GLN A 729 5.27 0.51 20.98
N LEU A 730 6.50 0.36 21.48
CA LEU A 730 7.62 1.24 21.17
C LEU A 730 8.04 1.11 19.70
N MET A 731 8.10 -0.12 19.19
CA MET A 731 8.40 -0.41 17.79
C MET A 731 7.31 0.09 16.83
N ASP A 732 6.04 -0.05 17.20
CA ASP A 732 4.92 0.59 16.48
C ASP A 732 5.04 2.12 16.52
N THR A 733 5.37 2.72 17.67
CA THR A 733 5.54 4.16 17.82
C THR A 733 6.72 4.68 16.99
N ALA A 734 7.85 3.98 16.96
CA ALA A 734 9.01 4.34 16.16
C ALA A 734 8.77 4.21 14.64
N PHE A 735 8.08 3.16 14.17
CA PHE A 735 8.08 2.80 12.73
C PHE A 735 6.73 2.83 11.99
N SER A 736 5.56 2.88 12.67
CA SER A 736 4.23 2.85 12.02
C SER A 736 3.68 4.24 11.66
N LYS A 737 3.10 4.43 10.46
CA LYS A 737 2.38 5.67 10.08
C LYS A 737 1.15 5.92 10.94
N GLY A 738 0.54 4.88 11.53
CA GLY A 738 -0.60 5.04 12.44
C GLY A 738 -0.27 5.81 13.73
N SER A 739 1.01 5.90 14.09
CA SER A 739 1.48 6.40 15.39
C SER A 739 2.14 7.78 15.33
N ILE A 740 1.91 8.58 14.28
CA ILE A 740 2.58 9.89 14.08
C ILE A 740 2.46 10.82 15.30
N GLN A 741 1.26 10.96 15.90
CA GLN A 741 1.07 11.80 17.09
C GLN A 741 1.86 11.28 18.30
N LYS A 742 1.83 9.97 18.56
CA LYS A 742 2.62 9.33 19.62
C LYS A 742 4.12 9.55 19.39
N ARG A 743 4.59 9.49 18.14
CA ARG A 743 6.00 9.74 17.77
C ARG A 743 6.40 11.20 17.98
N GLN A 744 5.54 12.15 17.62
CA GLN A 744 5.77 13.58 17.88
C GLN A 744 5.90 13.86 19.38
N GLN A 745 5.03 13.26 20.19
CA GLN A 745 5.08 13.36 21.66
C GLN A 745 6.35 12.71 22.22
N TRP A 746 6.64 11.45 21.86
CA TRP A 746 7.85 10.72 22.26
C TRP A 746 9.15 11.49 21.96
N ILE A 747 9.27 12.10 20.77
CA ILE A 747 10.44 12.91 20.40
C ILE A 747 10.53 14.21 21.22
N LYS A 748 9.38 14.81 21.60
CA LYS A 748 9.33 16.05 22.39
C LYS A 748 9.58 15.82 23.89
N GLU A 749 9.23 14.64 24.40
CA GLU A 749 9.43 14.23 25.80
C GLU A 749 10.78 13.54 26.04
N ALA A 750 11.60 13.38 24.99
CA ALA A 750 12.87 12.69 25.04
C ALA A 750 13.98 13.49 25.76
N ASP A 751 14.62 12.86 26.76
CA ASP A 751 15.82 13.40 27.40
C ASP A 751 17.06 13.14 26.53
N LEU A 752 17.36 14.12 25.66
CA LEU A 752 18.54 14.12 24.79
C LEU A 752 19.88 14.30 25.54
N THR A 753 19.89 14.40 26.88
CA THR A 753 21.15 14.32 27.64
C THR A 753 21.58 12.86 27.88
N GLN A 754 20.66 11.90 27.79
CA GLN A 754 20.93 10.48 27.96
C GLN A 754 21.41 9.83 26.66
N SER A 755 22.45 9.00 26.78
CA SER A 755 22.97 8.14 25.70
C SER A 755 23.06 6.70 26.17
N ILE A 756 23.29 5.76 25.24
CA ILE A 756 23.65 4.38 25.61
C ILE A 756 25.01 4.35 26.32
N ASP A 757 25.06 3.57 27.41
CA ASP A 757 26.29 3.17 28.08
C ASP A 757 26.93 2.01 27.32
N HIS A 758 27.91 2.34 26.50
CA HIS A 758 28.65 1.41 25.64
C HIS A 758 29.68 0.56 26.39
N THR A 759 29.79 0.70 27.73
CA THR A 759 30.62 -0.20 28.55
C THR A 759 29.90 -1.51 28.92
N LYS A 760 28.57 -1.54 28.78
CA LYS A 760 27.73 -2.73 28.96
C LYS A 760 27.95 -3.72 27.82
N GLN A 761 28.03 -5.01 28.17
CA GLN A 761 28.02 -6.09 27.17
C GLN A 761 26.61 -6.41 26.62
N MET A 762 25.56 -5.87 27.24
CA MET A 762 24.16 -6.07 26.81
C MET A 762 23.31 -4.83 27.04
N ILE A 763 22.41 -4.55 26.09
CA ILE A 763 21.44 -3.44 26.12
C ILE A 763 20.03 -3.95 25.85
N THR A 764 19.01 -3.20 26.30
CA THR A 764 17.62 -3.52 26.00
C THR A 764 17.12 -2.81 24.74
N TYR A 765 16.12 -3.38 24.07
CA TYR A 765 15.46 -2.69 22.93
C TYR A 765 14.79 -1.38 23.35
N ASP A 766 14.36 -1.24 24.62
CA ASP A 766 13.88 0.02 25.19
C ASP A 766 15.00 1.07 25.24
N GLU A 767 16.15 0.74 25.85
CA GLU A 767 17.32 1.64 25.88
C GLU A 767 17.77 2.05 24.47
N PHE A 768 17.76 1.13 23.51
CA PHE A 768 18.09 1.44 22.12
C PHE A 768 17.11 2.46 21.50
N ILE A 769 15.79 2.22 21.63
CA ILE A 769 14.78 3.12 21.06
C ILE A 769 14.88 4.49 21.75
N ASN A 770 14.86 4.51 23.08
CA ASN A 770 14.71 5.72 23.89
C ASN A 770 16.02 6.50 24.13
N LYS A 771 17.21 5.91 23.86
CA LYS A 771 18.52 6.56 24.12
C LYS A 771 19.49 6.55 22.92
N GLU A 772 19.07 6.04 21.76
CA GLU A 772 19.84 6.15 20.51
C GLU A 772 18.94 6.49 19.30
N LEU A 773 17.90 5.71 19.02
CA LEU A 773 17.03 5.94 17.86
C LEU A 773 16.28 7.29 17.95
N VAL A 774 16.01 7.77 19.16
CA VAL A 774 15.42 9.10 19.38
C VAL A 774 16.37 10.25 18.99
N HIS A 775 17.69 10.08 19.19
CA HIS A 775 18.70 11.05 18.75
C HIS A 775 18.75 11.16 17.23
N TYR A 776 18.68 10.03 16.52
CA TYR A 776 18.48 10.05 15.07
C TYR A 776 17.19 10.78 14.68
N SER A 777 16.10 10.52 15.40
CA SER A 777 14.79 11.10 15.09
C SER A 777 14.83 12.64 15.23
N TRP A 778 15.52 13.15 16.25
CA TRP A 778 15.77 14.58 16.44
C TRP A 778 16.73 15.16 15.38
N ALA A 779 17.87 14.51 15.13
CA ALA A 779 18.84 14.93 14.12
C ALA A 779 18.28 14.89 12.68
N ALA A 780 17.33 14.00 12.39
CA ALA A 780 16.58 13.97 11.14
C ALA A 780 15.59 15.14 11.05
N ASN A 781 14.92 15.51 12.15
CA ASN A 781 14.07 16.71 12.19
C ASN A 781 14.90 17.98 11.96
N ILE A 782 16.03 18.16 12.67
CA ILE A 782 16.97 19.28 12.49
C ILE A 782 17.50 19.39 11.05
N ARG A 783 17.77 18.27 10.37
CA ARG A 783 18.21 18.27 8.97
C ARG A 783 17.09 18.54 7.97
N SER A 784 15.83 18.27 8.32
CA SER A 784 14.68 18.40 7.40
C SER A 784 13.86 19.68 7.56
N ILE A 785 13.74 20.25 8.76
CA ILE A 785 12.92 21.43 9.06
C ILE A 785 13.83 22.66 9.28
N PRO A 786 13.55 23.83 8.67
CA PRO A 786 14.37 25.04 8.86
C PRO A 786 13.98 25.85 10.11
N SER A 787 14.82 26.82 10.44
CA SER A 787 14.53 27.82 11.49
C SER A 787 13.58 28.92 10.99
N ILE A 788 12.79 29.48 11.91
CA ILE A 788 12.00 30.71 11.74
C ILE A 788 12.87 31.92 11.34
N VAL A 789 14.14 31.96 11.80
CA VAL A 789 14.97 33.16 11.73
C VAL A 789 15.53 33.38 10.32
N ASP A 790 16.26 32.41 9.76
CA ASP A 790 16.82 32.50 8.40
C ASP A 790 16.06 31.71 7.33
N GLY A 791 15.12 30.84 7.71
CA GLY A 791 14.46 29.92 6.78
C GLY A 791 15.38 28.83 6.23
N LEU A 792 16.57 28.64 6.81
CA LEU A 792 17.57 27.70 6.33
C LEU A 792 17.63 26.42 7.17
N LYS A 793 18.05 25.35 6.51
CA LYS A 793 18.47 24.08 7.12
C LYS A 793 19.98 24.08 7.33
N PRO A 794 20.54 23.27 8.26
CA PRO A 794 21.97 23.28 8.57
C PRO A 794 22.91 23.14 7.36
N GLY A 795 22.55 22.32 6.36
CA GLY A 795 23.35 22.19 5.13
C GLY A 795 23.43 23.48 4.31
N GLN A 796 22.31 24.20 4.15
CA GLN A 796 22.28 25.50 3.46
C GLN A 796 23.05 26.56 4.27
N ARG A 797 22.99 26.50 5.60
CA ARG A 797 23.73 27.38 6.51
C ARG A 797 25.24 27.15 6.46
N LYS A 798 25.69 25.88 6.44
CA LYS A 798 27.10 25.50 6.20
C LYS A 798 27.58 26.01 4.82
N ILE A 799 26.75 25.96 3.78
CA ILE A 799 27.06 26.53 2.45
C ILE A 799 27.22 28.07 2.49
N LEU A 800 26.25 28.82 3.04
CA LEU A 800 26.35 30.28 3.12
C LEU A 800 27.55 30.74 3.95
N TYR A 801 27.78 30.11 5.09
CA TYR A 801 28.94 30.40 5.94
C TYR A 801 30.26 30.27 5.17
N ALA A 802 30.43 29.19 4.39
CA ALA A 802 31.64 29.01 3.58
C ALA A 802 31.75 30.08 2.47
N CYS A 803 30.64 30.46 1.82
CA CYS A 803 30.60 31.54 0.83
C CYS A 803 30.96 32.92 1.43
N PHE A 804 30.51 33.22 2.64
CA PHE A 804 30.86 34.45 3.36
C PHE A 804 32.33 34.43 3.85
N LYS A 805 32.77 33.34 4.50
CA LYS A 805 34.15 33.11 4.97
C LYS A 805 35.17 33.24 3.84
N ARG A 806 34.83 32.76 2.63
CA ARG A 806 35.64 32.86 1.41
C ARG A 806 35.49 34.17 0.64
N ARG A 807 34.49 35.00 0.96
CA ARG A 807 34.06 36.18 0.17
C ARG A 807 33.91 35.84 -1.32
N LEU A 808 33.00 34.91 -1.61
CA LEU A 808 32.87 34.25 -2.92
C LEU A 808 32.23 35.15 -4.00
N HIS A 809 32.95 36.19 -4.42
CA HIS A 809 32.57 37.10 -5.51
C HIS A 809 32.98 36.58 -6.90
N GLN A 810 34.01 35.72 -6.96
CA GLN A 810 34.46 35.07 -8.20
C GLN A 810 33.83 33.68 -8.34
N GLU A 811 33.64 33.24 -9.57
CA GLU A 811 33.02 31.96 -9.88
C GLU A 811 33.95 30.77 -9.59
N VAL A 812 33.40 29.77 -8.90
CA VAL A 812 34.06 28.51 -8.54
C VAL A 812 33.20 27.34 -8.98
N LYS A 813 33.79 26.19 -9.32
CA LYS A 813 32.99 25.00 -9.66
C LYS A 813 32.20 24.52 -8.44
N VAL A 814 30.96 24.05 -8.65
CA VAL A 814 30.11 23.56 -7.55
C VAL A 814 30.80 22.43 -6.76
N ALA A 815 31.50 21.51 -7.44
CA ALA A 815 32.30 20.46 -6.77
C ALA A 815 33.45 21.02 -5.91
N GLN A 816 34.11 22.11 -6.35
CA GLN A 816 35.17 22.77 -5.59
C GLN A 816 34.61 23.56 -4.39
N LEU A 817 33.38 24.09 -4.51
CA LEU A 817 32.68 24.70 -3.38
C LEU A 817 32.26 23.64 -2.36
N SER A 818 31.72 22.49 -2.79
CA SER A 818 31.32 21.39 -1.90
C SER A 818 32.48 20.89 -1.03
N GLY A 819 33.67 20.66 -1.62
CA GLY A 819 34.85 20.27 -0.84
C GLY A 819 35.29 21.35 0.17
N TYR A 820 35.31 22.63 -0.25
CA TYR A 820 35.65 23.76 0.61
C TYR A 820 34.64 23.98 1.76
N VAL A 821 33.34 23.74 1.50
CA VAL A 821 32.30 23.70 2.53
C VAL A 821 32.55 22.53 3.49
N ALA A 822 32.85 21.34 2.98
CA ALA A 822 33.04 20.15 3.81
C ALA A 822 34.23 20.28 4.77
N GLU A 823 35.35 20.79 4.27
CA GLU A 823 36.55 21.14 5.03
C GLU A 823 36.25 22.14 6.14
N HIS A 824 35.82 23.37 5.80
CA HIS A 824 35.74 24.48 6.76
C HIS A 824 34.45 24.57 7.58
N THR A 825 33.58 23.57 7.50
CA THR A 825 32.35 23.51 8.32
C THR A 825 32.16 22.20 9.06
N ALA A 826 33.10 21.24 8.98
CA ALA A 826 32.90 19.89 9.50
C ALA A 826 31.60 19.25 8.95
N TYR A 827 31.54 19.07 7.62
CA TYR A 827 30.40 18.38 7.00
C TYR A 827 30.67 16.88 6.92
N HIS A 828 29.97 16.09 7.73
CA HIS A 828 30.23 14.65 7.90
C HIS A 828 29.41 13.74 6.97
N HIS A 829 28.63 14.29 6.04
CA HIS A 829 27.90 13.52 5.03
C HIS A 829 28.55 13.65 3.65
N GLY A 830 28.16 12.80 2.69
CA GLY A 830 28.76 12.82 1.36
C GLY A 830 28.55 14.12 0.58
N GLU A 831 29.61 14.64 -0.05
CA GLU A 831 29.60 15.88 -0.84
C GLU A 831 28.51 15.96 -1.90
N GLN A 832 28.01 14.82 -2.41
CA GLN A 832 26.89 14.79 -3.35
C GLN A 832 25.64 15.51 -2.79
N SER A 833 25.42 15.47 -1.47
CA SER A 833 24.34 16.22 -0.82
C SER A 833 24.61 17.72 -0.70
N LEU A 834 25.87 18.15 -0.65
CA LEU A 834 26.24 19.58 -0.77
C LEU A 834 26.06 20.06 -2.21
N ASN A 835 26.55 19.28 -3.18
CA ASN A 835 26.41 19.60 -4.60
C ASN A 835 24.95 19.84 -5.01
N SER A 836 24.03 18.94 -4.61
CA SER A 836 22.60 19.11 -4.90
C SER A 836 21.95 20.26 -4.11
N THR A 837 22.41 20.54 -2.88
CA THR A 837 21.92 21.68 -2.10
C THR A 837 22.38 23.02 -2.70
N ILE A 838 23.63 23.14 -3.13
CA ILE A 838 24.19 24.32 -3.82
C ILE A 838 23.39 24.59 -5.10
N VAL A 839 23.15 23.55 -5.91
CA VAL A 839 22.34 23.65 -7.14
C VAL A 839 20.93 24.14 -6.83
N LYS A 840 20.25 23.55 -5.85
CA LYS A 840 18.88 23.94 -5.46
C LYS A 840 18.80 25.34 -4.81
N MET A 841 19.86 25.82 -4.16
CA MET A 841 19.99 27.21 -3.67
C MET A 841 20.21 28.24 -4.79
N ALA A 842 20.63 27.80 -5.98
CA ALA A 842 20.85 28.65 -7.14
C ALA A 842 19.66 28.68 -8.12
N HIS A 843 18.79 27.65 -8.13
CA HIS A 843 17.62 27.55 -9.04
C HIS A 843 16.78 28.85 -9.09
N SER A 844 16.32 29.22 -10.28
CA SER A 844 15.55 30.46 -10.55
C SER A 844 14.34 30.28 -11.47
N PHE A 845 14.05 29.04 -11.92
CA PHE A 845 12.89 28.74 -12.75
C PHE A 845 11.58 28.77 -11.93
N VAL A 846 10.45 28.97 -12.61
CA VAL A 846 9.13 29.09 -11.98
C VAL A 846 8.81 27.82 -11.15
N GLY A 847 8.57 28.00 -9.84
CA GLY A 847 8.38 26.91 -8.89
C GLY A 847 9.63 26.52 -8.08
N SER A 848 10.75 27.21 -8.27
CA SER A 848 11.94 27.12 -7.40
C SER A 848 12.04 28.35 -6.47
N ASN A 849 13.22 28.96 -6.29
CA ASN A 849 13.41 30.11 -5.38
C ASN A 849 12.83 31.41 -5.99
N ASN A 850 12.21 32.25 -5.16
CA ASN A 850 11.88 33.62 -5.55
C ASN A 850 13.15 34.50 -5.57
N ILE A 851 14.05 34.30 -4.59
CA ILE A 851 15.38 34.92 -4.53
C ILE A 851 16.42 33.80 -4.43
N PRO A 852 17.08 33.40 -5.54
CA PRO A 852 18.26 32.52 -5.44
C PRO A 852 19.37 33.23 -4.66
N LEU A 853 20.01 32.53 -3.74
CA LEU A 853 21.10 33.09 -2.91
C LEU A 853 22.48 32.91 -3.55
N LEU A 854 22.56 32.07 -4.58
CA LEU A 854 23.77 31.69 -5.31
C LEU A 854 23.52 31.86 -6.83
N TYR A 855 24.56 32.25 -7.55
CA TYR A 855 24.55 32.46 -8.99
C TYR A 855 24.60 31.14 -9.79
N GLN A 856 23.95 31.09 -10.96
CA GLN A 856 23.99 29.98 -11.91
C GLN A 856 25.01 30.21 -13.02
N GLY A 857 26.22 29.65 -12.90
CA GLY A 857 27.22 29.60 -13.97
C GLY A 857 27.11 28.31 -14.79
N GLY A 858 26.20 28.28 -15.76
CA GLY A 858 25.96 27.13 -16.65
C GLY A 858 24.59 26.47 -16.44
N GLN A 859 24.42 25.22 -16.89
CA GLN A 859 23.13 24.52 -16.85
C GLN A 859 22.83 23.97 -15.44
N PHE A 860 22.17 24.78 -14.61
CA PHE A 860 21.74 24.44 -13.25
C PHE A 860 20.43 23.64 -13.18
N GLY A 861 19.90 23.19 -14.32
CA GLY A 861 18.65 22.46 -14.40
C GLY A 861 17.46 23.39 -14.68
N THR A 862 16.43 22.84 -15.30
CA THR A 862 15.37 23.62 -15.96
C THR A 862 13.98 23.21 -15.47
N ARG A 863 12.97 23.95 -15.93
CA ARG A 863 11.56 23.61 -15.66
C ARG A 863 11.09 22.33 -16.36
N LEU A 864 11.93 21.73 -17.22
CA LEU A 864 11.62 20.47 -17.92
C LEU A 864 11.48 19.28 -16.96
N LEU A 865 12.34 19.22 -15.94
CA LEU A 865 12.46 18.12 -14.97
C LEU A 865 12.66 18.64 -13.51
N GLY A 866 12.22 19.87 -13.22
CA GLY A 866 12.32 20.45 -11.87
C GLY A 866 13.75 20.64 -11.36
N GLY A 867 14.73 20.75 -12.27
CA GLY A 867 16.15 20.89 -11.96
C GLY A 867 16.93 19.57 -11.79
N GLU A 868 16.29 18.41 -11.88
CA GLU A 868 16.99 17.10 -11.89
C GLU A 868 17.75 16.86 -13.22
N ASP A 869 17.56 17.72 -14.22
CA ASP A 869 18.34 17.84 -15.46
C ASP A 869 19.58 18.74 -15.33
N SER A 870 19.95 19.14 -14.11
CA SER A 870 21.16 19.91 -13.82
C SER A 870 22.45 19.18 -14.24
N ALA A 871 23.38 19.93 -14.84
CA ALA A 871 24.65 19.38 -15.26
C ALA A 871 25.56 19.07 -14.06
N SER A 872 26.32 17.97 -14.14
CA SER A 872 27.19 17.51 -13.05
C SER A 872 28.10 18.62 -12.49
N ALA A 873 28.19 18.72 -11.17
CA ALA A 873 28.89 19.75 -10.38
C ALA A 873 30.37 20.03 -10.75
N ARG A 874 30.99 19.18 -11.59
CA ARG A 874 32.33 19.35 -12.18
C ARG A 874 32.38 20.30 -13.39
N TYR A 875 31.22 20.61 -13.98
CA TYR A 875 31.06 21.46 -15.16
C TYR A 875 30.43 22.83 -14.85
N ILE A 876 29.55 22.89 -13.84
CA ILE A 876 28.83 24.10 -13.46
C ILE A 876 29.58 24.91 -12.38
N PHE A 877 29.41 26.23 -12.44
CA PHE A 877 30.07 27.22 -11.61
C PHE A 877 29.06 28.02 -10.80
N THR A 878 29.46 28.55 -9.64
CA THR A 878 28.62 29.41 -8.82
C THR A 878 29.46 30.47 -8.11
N LYS A 879 28.78 31.52 -7.65
CA LYS A 879 29.29 32.59 -6.79
C LYS A 879 28.16 33.05 -5.87
N LEU A 880 28.47 33.82 -4.83
CA LEU A 880 27.46 34.45 -3.99
C LEU A 880 26.71 35.52 -4.79
N GLU A 881 25.38 35.50 -4.77
CA GLU A 881 24.58 36.53 -5.45
C GLU A 881 24.69 37.86 -4.67
N PRO A 882 24.88 39.04 -5.31
CA PRO A 882 25.11 40.30 -4.59
C PRO A 882 23.99 40.68 -3.62
N LEU A 883 22.75 40.28 -3.94
CA LEU A 883 21.58 40.50 -3.10
C LEU A 883 21.67 39.75 -1.76
N SER A 884 22.39 38.63 -1.70
CA SER A 884 22.55 37.81 -0.49
C SER A 884 23.24 38.55 0.65
N ARG A 885 24.16 39.50 0.38
CA ARG A 885 24.76 40.36 1.43
C ARG A 885 23.95 41.63 1.74
N GLN A 886 22.96 41.98 0.94
CA GLN A 886 21.92 42.94 1.37
C GLN A 886 20.93 42.26 2.32
N ILE A 887 20.56 41.00 2.02
CA ILE A 887 19.65 40.20 2.86
C ILE A 887 20.33 39.80 4.18
N PHE A 888 21.56 39.28 4.11
CA PHE A 888 22.39 38.88 5.26
C PHE A 888 23.54 39.88 5.44
N ASN A 889 23.23 41.02 6.06
CA ASN A 889 24.11 42.18 6.20
C ASN A 889 25.36 41.87 7.07
N GLU A 890 26.56 42.22 6.57
CA GLU A 890 27.84 41.91 7.23
C GLU A 890 27.99 42.55 8.63
N LEU A 891 27.22 43.60 8.94
CA LEU A 891 27.20 44.22 10.27
C LEU A 891 26.58 43.34 11.35
N ASP A 892 25.82 42.31 10.96
CA ASP A 892 25.23 41.35 11.91
C ASP A 892 26.16 40.15 12.17
N ASP A 893 27.14 39.87 11.30
CA ASP A 893 28.05 38.70 11.44
C ASP A 893 28.71 38.62 12.84
N PRO A 894 29.25 39.71 13.45
CA PRO A 894 29.88 39.64 14.78
C PRO A 894 28.92 39.36 15.94
N LEU A 895 27.60 39.40 15.70
CA LEU A 895 26.55 39.23 16.72
C LEU A 895 26.04 37.78 16.79
N LEU A 896 26.42 36.93 15.84
CA LEU A 896 25.90 35.57 15.69
C LEU A 896 26.65 34.61 16.62
N ASN A 897 25.93 33.65 17.21
CA ASN A 897 26.55 32.57 17.98
C ASN A 897 27.15 31.54 17.02
N TYR A 898 28.47 31.57 16.84
CA TYR A 898 29.19 30.61 16.01
C TYR A 898 29.48 29.31 16.76
N LEU A 899 28.97 28.20 16.22
CA LEU A 899 29.21 26.86 16.78
C LEU A 899 30.68 26.45 16.65
N GLN A 900 31.10 25.49 17.47
CA GLN A 900 32.44 24.89 17.43
C GLN A 900 32.36 23.37 17.28
N GLU A 901 32.93 22.83 16.20
CA GLU A 901 33.11 21.39 15.98
C GLU A 901 34.61 21.08 15.78
N GLU A 902 35.08 20.00 16.40
CA GLU A 902 36.46 19.47 16.33
C GLU A 902 37.61 20.43 16.74
N GLY A 903 37.28 21.66 17.14
CA GLY A 903 38.22 22.72 17.53
C GLY A 903 38.18 23.96 16.63
N GLU A 904 37.48 23.90 15.50
CA GLU A 904 37.25 25.05 14.61
C GLU A 904 35.91 25.73 14.90
N SER A 905 35.85 27.03 14.60
CA SER A 905 34.58 27.75 14.47
C SER A 905 33.97 27.45 13.10
N ILE A 906 32.72 27.01 13.11
CA ILE A 906 31.92 26.62 11.94
C ILE A 906 30.77 27.62 11.73
N GLN A 907 29.68 27.22 11.06
CA GLN A 907 28.50 28.08 10.86
C GLN A 907 27.80 28.48 12.18
N PRO A 908 27.10 29.63 12.21
CA PRO A 908 26.30 30.01 13.38
C PRO A 908 25.04 29.17 13.53
N ASP A 909 24.39 29.25 14.70
CA ASP A 909 23.09 28.60 14.96
C ASP A 909 22.07 28.96 13.89
N TYR A 910 21.94 30.26 13.60
CA TYR A 910 21.17 30.84 12.51
C TYR A 910 21.81 32.14 12.02
N TYR A 911 21.53 32.52 10.77
CA TYR A 911 21.70 33.91 10.34
C TYR A 911 20.45 34.72 10.69
N VAL A 912 20.55 36.05 10.67
CA VAL A 912 19.41 36.95 10.87
C VAL A 912 19.25 37.83 9.63
N PRO A 913 18.45 37.43 8.62
CA PRO A 913 18.21 38.25 7.43
C PRO A 913 17.39 39.50 7.75
N ILE A 914 17.35 40.50 6.87
CA ILE A 914 16.50 41.71 7.06
C ILE A 914 15.01 41.50 6.70
N ILE A 915 14.65 40.36 6.10
CA ILE A 915 13.28 39.93 5.75
C ILE A 915 13.09 38.42 6.03
N PRO A 916 11.88 37.91 6.30
CA PRO A 916 11.63 36.51 6.65
C PRO A 916 11.84 35.59 5.43
N MET A 917 13.08 35.13 5.23
CA MET A 917 13.48 34.35 4.06
C MET A 917 12.74 33.01 3.92
N VAL A 918 12.23 32.46 5.03
CA VAL A 918 11.36 31.27 5.06
C VAL A 918 10.05 31.46 4.27
N LEU A 919 9.54 32.70 4.18
CA LEU A 919 8.37 33.04 3.38
C LEU A 919 8.76 33.45 1.95
N VAL A 920 9.95 34.03 1.77
CA VAL A 920 10.46 34.41 0.44
C VAL A 920 10.67 33.18 -0.44
N ASN A 921 11.49 32.23 0.02
CA ASN A 921 11.86 31.03 -0.74
C ASN A 921 11.09 29.78 -0.35
N GLY A 922 10.19 29.88 0.64
CA GLY A 922 9.42 28.74 1.13
C GLY A 922 10.29 27.70 1.82
N ALA A 923 9.69 26.58 2.19
CA ALA A 923 10.39 25.45 2.77
C ALA A 923 9.57 24.16 2.63
N GLU A 924 10.16 23.13 2.03
CA GLU A 924 9.61 21.77 2.05
C GLU A 924 10.56 20.82 2.78
N GLY A 925 10.03 19.95 3.63
CA GLY A 925 10.85 18.99 4.38
C GLY A 925 10.03 17.95 5.13
N ILE A 926 10.52 16.71 5.15
CA ILE A 926 9.90 15.61 5.88
C ILE A 926 10.95 15.06 6.84
N GLY A 927 10.66 15.13 8.14
CA GLY A 927 11.46 14.58 9.22
C GLY A 927 10.83 13.31 9.80
N VAL A 928 11.25 12.94 11.00
CA VAL A 928 10.71 11.80 11.74
C VAL A 928 9.54 12.29 12.59
N GLY A 929 8.32 12.03 12.10
CA GLY A 929 7.06 12.48 12.73
C GLY A 929 6.68 13.94 12.46
N MET A 930 7.62 14.77 12.02
CA MET A 930 7.40 16.17 11.65
C MET A 930 7.51 16.36 10.14
N ALA A 931 6.82 17.37 9.60
CA ALA A 931 6.96 17.80 8.21
C ALA A 931 6.68 19.30 8.10
N THR A 932 7.21 19.95 7.07
CA THR A 932 6.99 21.37 6.76
C THR A 932 6.71 21.56 5.27
N SER A 933 5.83 22.50 4.97
CA SER A 933 5.47 22.94 3.63
C SER A 933 5.03 24.41 3.72
N VAL A 934 6.01 25.30 3.68
CA VAL A 934 5.81 26.76 3.66
C VAL A 934 5.81 27.20 2.19
N PRO A 935 4.70 27.76 1.67
CA PRO A 935 4.66 28.28 0.30
C PRO A 935 5.58 29.48 0.11
N LEU A 936 5.86 29.81 -1.14
CA LEU A 936 6.60 31.02 -1.50
C LEU A 936 5.69 32.25 -1.52
N TYR A 937 6.22 33.42 -1.16
CA TYR A 937 5.52 34.71 -1.11
C TYR A 937 6.37 35.82 -1.75
N SER A 938 5.71 36.89 -2.21
CA SER A 938 6.36 38.02 -2.87
C SER A 938 7.28 38.79 -1.91
N PRO A 939 8.59 38.95 -2.22
CA PRO A 939 9.50 39.73 -1.38
C PRO A 939 9.04 41.18 -1.20
N VAL A 940 8.45 41.78 -2.26
CA VAL A 940 7.97 43.17 -2.23
C VAL A 940 6.74 43.29 -1.32
N ASP A 941 5.87 42.29 -1.29
CA ASP A 941 4.70 42.28 -0.40
C ASP A 941 5.10 42.09 1.08
N LEU A 942 6.10 41.25 1.34
CA LEU A 942 6.67 41.06 2.68
C LEU A 942 7.36 42.34 3.17
N ILE A 943 8.11 43.03 2.32
CA ILE A 943 8.70 44.34 2.65
C ILE A 943 7.60 45.39 2.88
N ASP A 944 6.61 45.50 2.00
CA ASP A 944 5.50 46.46 2.15
C ASP A 944 4.71 46.20 3.46
N GLN A 945 4.54 44.94 3.89
CA GLN A 945 3.96 44.61 5.21
C GLN A 945 4.87 44.95 6.40
N LEU A 946 6.17 44.64 6.34
CA LEU A 946 7.12 45.01 7.40
C LEU A 946 7.22 46.53 7.56
N LEU A 947 7.22 47.28 6.46
CA LEU A 947 7.19 48.75 6.48
C LEU A 947 5.89 49.29 7.07
N CYS A 948 4.73 48.66 6.85
CA CYS A 948 3.51 49.02 7.57
C CYS A 948 3.64 48.75 9.08
N LYS A 949 4.16 47.58 9.49
CA LYS A 949 4.36 47.24 10.91
C LYS A 949 5.31 48.21 11.61
N LEU A 950 6.44 48.55 10.99
CA LEU A 950 7.43 49.55 11.45
C LEU A 950 6.90 50.99 11.49
N ASN A 951 5.73 51.26 10.91
CA ASN A 951 5.04 52.55 10.98
C ASN A 951 3.71 52.47 11.76
N ASN A 952 3.45 51.38 12.48
CA ASN A 952 2.20 51.10 13.20
C ASN A 952 0.92 51.21 12.35
N GLN A 953 1.01 50.79 11.08
CA GLN A 953 -0.09 50.78 10.12
C GLN A 953 -0.66 49.37 9.93
N PRO A 954 -1.97 49.23 9.64
CA PRO A 954 -2.56 47.92 9.32
C PRO A 954 -2.00 47.36 7.99
N PRO A 955 -1.95 46.01 7.83
CA PRO A 955 -1.42 45.39 6.63
C PRO A 955 -2.27 45.71 5.39
N LEU A 956 -1.62 46.17 4.31
CA LEU A 956 -2.27 46.63 3.08
C LEU A 956 -3.14 45.58 2.37
N LYS A 957 -2.80 44.30 2.54
CA LYS A 957 -3.50 43.13 2.01
C LYS A 957 -3.10 41.88 2.79
N LYS A 958 -3.97 40.85 2.79
CA LYS A 958 -3.60 39.50 3.23
C LYS A 958 -2.67 38.85 2.19
N LEU A 959 -1.68 38.08 2.64
CA LEU A 959 -0.76 37.38 1.76
C LEU A 959 -1.42 36.18 1.08
N ILE A 960 -1.08 35.99 -0.20
CA ILE A 960 -1.34 34.79 -0.99
C ILE A 960 -0.01 34.25 -1.52
N PRO A 961 0.16 32.93 -1.70
CA PRO A 961 1.38 32.38 -2.28
C PRO A 961 1.68 32.97 -3.65
N TRP A 962 2.94 33.24 -3.92
CA TRP A 962 3.45 33.90 -5.11
C TRP A 962 4.78 33.29 -5.54
N TYR A 963 4.87 32.93 -6.81
CA TYR A 963 6.01 32.24 -7.40
C TYR A 963 6.53 33.08 -8.56
N LYS A 964 7.81 33.47 -8.50
CA LYS A 964 8.43 34.35 -9.48
C LYS A 964 8.26 33.83 -10.91
N GLY A 965 7.68 34.67 -11.78
CA GLY A 965 7.48 34.38 -13.20
C GLY A 965 6.28 33.48 -13.54
N PHE A 966 5.51 33.01 -12.54
CA PHE A 966 4.28 32.26 -12.78
C PHE A 966 3.19 33.14 -13.43
N LYS A 967 2.54 32.61 -14.48
CA LYS A 967 1.48 33.32 -15.23
C LYS A 967 0.06 32.88 -14.85
N GLY A 968 -0.06 31.79 -14.11
CA GLY A 968 -1.34 31.18 -13.75
C GLY A 968 -2.03 31.89 -12.59
N THR A 969 -3.08 31.25 -12.06
CA THR A 969 -3.85 31.82 -10.94
C THR A 969 -3.66 31.01 -9.66
N ILE A 970 -3.57 31.69 -8.51
CA ILE A 970 -3.49 31.10 -7.18
C ILE A 970 -4.65 31.65 -6.35
N VAL A 971 -5.57 30.78 -5.93
CA VAL A 971 -6.82 31.17 -5.26
C VAL A 971 -7.01 30.35 -3.99
N LYS A 972 -7.13 31.03 -2.84
CA LYS A 972 -7.48 30.39 -1.56
C LYS A 972 -8.88 29.76 -1.64
N GLN A 973 -9.02 28.53 -1.19
CA GLN A 973 -10.31 27.84 -1.16
C GLN A 973 -11.19 28.38 0.00
N PRO A 974 -12.53 28.43 -0.14
CA PRO A 974 -13.41 28.95 0.92
C PRO A 974 -13.39 28.08 2.19
N ASP A 975 -13.52 26.76 2.02
CA ASP A 975 -13.80 25.83 3.13
C ASP A 975 -12.54 25.22 3.78
N ARG A 976 -11.34 25.59 3.31
CA ARG A 976 -10.07 24.94 3.68
C ARG A 976 -8.91 25.91 3.61
N ASP A 977 -7.97 25.80 4.55
CA ASP A 977 -6.68 26.50 4.47
C ASP A 977 -5.75 25.85 3.43
N THR A 978 -6.12 26.00 2.17
CA THR A 978 -5.45 25.43 0.99
C THR A 978 -5.59 26.38 -0.18
N TYR A 979 -4.60 26.39 -1.08
CA TYR A 979 -4.60 27.25 -2.25
C TYR A 979 -4.65 26.40 -3.52
N LYS A 980 -5.66 26.62 -4.36
CA LYS A 980 -5.71 26.03 -5.71
C LYS A 980 -4.82 26.85 -6.62
N THR A 981 -3.79 26.22 -7.20
CA THR A 981 -3.07 26.79 -8.35
C THR A 981 -3.67 26.24 -9.63
N SER A 982 -3.81 27.09 -10.64
CA SER A 982 -4.31 26.71 -11.96
C SER A 982 -3.38 27.24 -13.03
N GLY A 983 -3.04 26.40 -14.00
CA GLY A 983 -2.30 26.79 -15.20
C GLY A 983 -3.11 27.68 -16.14
N CYS A 984 -2.58 27.93 -17.33
CA CYS A 984 -3.22 28.74 -18.37
C CYS A 984 -3.51 27.87 -19.59
N ILE A 985 -4.79 27.76 -19.94
CA ILE A 985 -5.27 27.17 -21.20
C ILE A 985 -6.23 28.16 -21.88
N GLN A 986 -6.04 28.37 -23.18
CA GLN A 986 -6.82 29.30 -24.01
C GLN A 986 -6.97 28.70 -25.42
N PHE A 987 -8.00 29.09 -26.17
CA PHE A 987 -8.06 28.79 -27.60
C PHE A 987 -7.05 29.66 -28.37
N SER A 988 -6.56 29.16 -29.51
CA SER A 988 -5.74 29.97 -30.44
C SER A 988 -6.55 31.08 -31.10
N ASP A 989 -5.88 32.11 -31.61
CA ASP A 989 -6.54 33.27 -32.27
C ASP A 989 -7.40 32.89 -33.50
N ASP A 990 -7.18 31.70 -34.07
CA ASP A 990 -7.96 31.12 -35.16
C ASP A 990 -9.05 30.12 -34.71
N ASN A 991 -9.20 29.91 -33.40
CA ASN A 991 -10.08 28.96 -32.71
C ASN A 991 -9.95 27.48 -33.14
N LYS A 992 -8.83 27.04 -33.75
CA LYS A 992 -8.65 25.63 -34.18
C LYS A 992 -7.80 24.77 -33.25
N SER A 993 -7.21 25.34 -32.20
CA SER A 993 -6.34 24.63 -31.26
C SER A 993 -6.47 25.18 -29.85
N LEU A 994 -6.05 24.38 -28.86
CA LEU A 994 -5.90 24.83 -27.47
C LEU A 994 -4.42 25.05 -27.16
N ILE A 995 -4.08 26.24 -26.64
CA ILE A 995 -2.74 26.63 -26.23
C ILE A 995 -2.64 26.54 -24.71
N ILE A 996 -1.74 25.71 -24.20
CA ILE A 996 -1.35 25.69 -22.79
C ILE A 996 -0.06 26.48 -22.63
N SER A 997 -0.15 27.64 -21.97
CA SER A 997 0.94 28.61 -21.80
C SER A 997 1.52 28.66 -20.38
N GLU A 998 0.93 27.88 -19.46
CA GLU A 998 1.41 27.73 -18.08
C GLU A 998 0.93 26.40 -17.45
N LEU A 999 1.80 25.72 -16.71
CA LEU A 999 1.45 24.54 -15.90
C LEU A 999 1.28 24.94 -14.41
N PRO A 1000 0.34 24.32 -13.67
CA PRO A 1000 0.17 24.58 -12.24
C PRO A 1000 1.43 24.24 -11.42
N ILE A 1001 1.58 24.87 -10.26
CA ILE A 1001 2.76 24.69 -9.39
C ILE A 1001 2.84 23.23 -8.90
N GLY A 1002 4.06 22.70 -8.83
CA GLY A 1002 4.34 21.31 -8.48
C GLY A 1002 4.19 20.31 -9.63
N ARG A 1003 4.10 20.79 -10.88
CA ARG A 1003 4.01 19.94 -12.07
C ARG A 1003 5.03 20.33 -13.14
N TRP A 1004 5.88 19.39 -13.54
CA TRP A 1004 6.94 19.61 -14.51
C TRP A 1004 6.49 19.28 -15.94
N ILE A 1005 7.25 19.79 -16.92
CA ILE A 1005 6.88 19.71 -18.33
C ILE A 1005 6.95 18.26 -18.83
N SER A 1006 7.96 17.48 -18.42
CA SER A 1006 8.13 16.08 -18.84
C SER A 1006 6.99 15.19 -18.33
N ASP A 1007 6.70 15.25 -17.03
CA ASP A 1007 5.60 14.54 -16.36
C ASP A 1007 4.24 14.87 -16.99
N TYR A 1008 4.10 16.07 -17.57
CA TYR A 1008 2.87 16.46 -18.24
C TYR A 1008 2.68 15.79 -19.60
N LYS A 1009 3.76 15.42 -20.31
CA LYS A 1009 3.68 14.72 -21.60
C LYS A 1009 2.95 13.38 -21.45
N GLU A 1010 3.22 12.64 -20.38
CA GLU A 1010 2.50 11.40 -20.05
C GLU A 1010 0.99 11.63 -19.90
N THR A 1011 0.57 12.79 -19.38
CA THR A 1011 -0.87 13.14 -19.31
C THR A 1011 -1.45 13.51 -20.66
N LEU A 1012 -0.71 14.17 -21.55
CA LEU A 1012 -1.19 14.45 -22.90
C LEU A 1012 -1.28 13.16 -23.73
N HIS A 1013 -0.37 12.21 -23.54
CA HIS A 1013 -0.48 10.86 -24.11
C HIS A 1013 -1.68 10.09 -23.53
N ASP A 1014 -1.91 10.12 -22.21
CA ASP A 1014 -3.13 9.54 -21.56
C ASP A 1014 -4.45 10.14 -22.06
N LEU A 1015 -4.46 11.39 -22.56
CA LEU A 1015 -5.64 12.00 -23.20
C LEU A 1015 -5.77 11.61 -24.68
N MET A 1016 -4.65 11.40 -25.38
CA MET A 1016 -4.61 10.95 -26.78
C MET A 1016 -5.01 9.47 -26.91
N ASP A 1017 -4.55 8.60 -25.99
CA ASP A 1017 -4.94 7.19 -25.91
C ASP A 1017 -6.43 6.97 -25.56
N ARG A 1018 -7.12 8.04 -25.13
CA ARG A 1018 -8.57 8.10 -24.86
C ARG A 1018 -9.38 8.77 -25.97
N ASP A 1019 -8.72 9.18 -27.06
CA ASP A 1019 -9.29 9.95 -28.18
C ASP A 1019 -9.99 11.26 -27.77
N LEU A 1020 -9.50 11.90 -26.69
CA LEU A 1020 -9.96 13.21 -26.22
C LEU A 1020 -9.19 14.37 -26.88
N ILE A 1021 -7.99 14.09 -27.40
CA ILE A 1021 -7.20 15.01 -28.22
C ILE A 1021 -6.56 14.26 -29.39
N LYS A 1022 -6.53 14.89 -30.57
CA LYS A 1022 -5.97 14.28 -31.78
C LYS A 1022 -4.43 14.21 -31.78
N SER A 1023 -3.77 15.28 -31.34
CA SER A 1023 -2.31 15.37 -31.22
C SER A 1023 -1.89 16.64 -30.46
N PHE A 1024 -0.64 16.72 -29.99
CA PHE A 1024 -0.07 17.96 -29.48
C PHE A 1024 1.29 18.26 -30.11
N GLN A 1025 1.61 19.54 -30.25
CA GLN A 1025 2.94 20.04 -30.58
C GLN A 1025 3.57 20.65 -29.32
N GLU A 1026 4.89 20.46 -29.18
CA GLU A 1026 5.68 21.01 -28.09
C GLU A 1026 6.53 22.20 -28.57
N SER A 1027 6.41 23.35 -27.92
CA SER A 1027 7.18 24.58 -28.19
C SER A 1027 7.76 25.17 -26.89
N ASN A 1028 8.03 24.32 -25.90
CA ASN A 1028 8.58 24.71 -24.59
C ASN A 1028 9.99 25.29 -24.70
N SER A 1029 10.36 26.12 -23.72
CA SER A 1029 11.75 26.49 -23.44
C SER A 1029 12.18 25.97 -22.06
N GLU A 1030 13.45 26.17 -21.71
CA GLU A 1030 14.01 25.84 -20.39
C GLU A 1030 13.20 26.44 -19.22
N ASN A 1031 12.54 27.58 -19.43
CA ASN A 1031 11.81 28.31 -18.39
C ASN A 1031 10.31 28.53 -18.68
N THR A 1032 9.85 28.36 -19.92
CA THR A 1032 8.47 28.70 -20.33
C THR A 1032 7.72 27.53 -20.93
N VAL A 1033 6.48 27.34 -20.46
CA VAL A 1033 5.53 26.37 -21.01
C VAL A 1033 4.90 26.90 -22.29
N HIS A 1034 4.85 26.08 -23.33
CA HIS A 1034 3.99 26.23 -24.50
C HIS A 1034 3.71 24.87 -25.16
N PHE A 1035 2.47 24.39 -25.02
CA PHE A 1035 1.94 23.25 -25.78
C PHE A 1035 0.79 23.70 -26.68
N THR A 1036 0.74 23.20 -27.91
CA THR A 1036 -0.34 23.48 -28.87
C THR A 1036 -1.09 22.17 -29.16
N ILE A 1037 -2.31 22.05 -28.64
CA ILE A 1037 -3.16 20.86 -28.76
C ILE A 1037 -4.03 20.99 -30.01
N SER A 1038 -3.91 20.03 -30.92
CA SER A 1038 -4.76 19.88 -32.09
C SER A 1038 -5.96 18.98 -31.77
N LEU A 1039 -7.13 19.37 -32.26
CA LEU A 1039 -8.40 18.65 -32.08
C LEU A 1039 -8.96 18.18 -33.45
N SER A 1040 -9.92 17.25 -33.44
CA SER A 1040 -10.86 17.08 -34.54
C SER A 1040 -11.93 18.19 -34.53
N MET A 1041 -12.80 18.27 -35.55
CA MET A 1041 -13.93 19.22 -35.53
C MET A 1041 -14.92 18.88 -34.40
N GLU A 1042 -15.23 17.59 -34.24
CA GLU A 1042 -16.13 17.08 -33.19
C GLU A 1042 -15.56 17.35 -31.78
N GLN A 1043 -14.27 17.04 -31.56
CA GLN A 1043 -13.56 17.37 -30.31
C GLN A 1043 -13.50 18.89 -30.08
N LEU A 1044 -13.45 19.72 -31.13
CA LEU A 1044 -13.40 21.18 -30.98
C LEU A 1044 -14.75 21.74 -30.50
N GLU A 1045 -15.86 21.22 -31.02
CA GLU A 1045 -17.21 21.57 -30.59
C GLU A 1045 -17.44 21.14 -29.13
N GLU A 1046 -17.12 19.89 -28.76
CA GLU A 1046 -17.20 19.42 -27.36
C GLU A 1046 -16.38 20.29 -26.39
N MET A 1047 -15.19 20.74 -26.77
CA MET A 1047 -14.32 21.56 -25.92
C MET A 1047 -14.76 23.02 -25.81
N GLN A 1048 -15.57 23.53 -26.75
CA GLN A 1048 -16.12 24.90 -26.70
C GLN A 1048 -17.34 25.01 -25.78
N ASP A 1049 -18.11 23.92 -25.61
CA ASP A 1049 -19.22 23.85 -24.65
C ASP A 1049 -18.76 23.76 -23.18
N LEU A 1050 -17.50 23.36 -22.92
CA LEU A 1050 -16.95 23.26 -21.57
C LEU A 1050 -16.62 24.62 -20.94
N THR A 1051 -16.92 24.79 -19.65
CA THR A 1051 -16.47 25.97 -18.92
C THR A 1051 -14.95 25.97 -18.73
N PRO A 1052 -14.31 27.14 -18.52
CA PRO A 1052 -12.86 27.21 -18.25
C PRO A 1052 -12.40 26.37 -17.05
N ASN A 1053 -13.26 26.11 -16.06
CA ASN A 1053 -12.94 25.22 -14.95
C ASN A 1053 -12.94 23.73 -15.37
N GLU A 1054 -13.84 23.33 -16.27
CA GLU A 1054 -13.90 21.96 -16.78
C GLU A 1054 -12.73 21.66 -17.72
N LEU A 1055 -12.36 22.60 -18.60
CA LEU A 1055 -11.13 22.52 -19.39
C LEU A 1055 -9.89 22.38 -18.50
N LEU A 1056 -9.76 23.21 -17.46
CA LEU A 1056 -8.65 23.12 -16.49
C LEU A 1056 -8.63 21.77 -15.75
N ASN A 1057 -9.80 21.21 -15.41
CA ASN A 1057 -9.90 19.91 -14.74
C ASN A 1057 -9.56 18.74 -15.70
N LEU A 1058 -10.06 18.76 -16.93
CA LEU A 1058 -9.87 17.72 -17.96
C LEU A 1058 -8.39 17.57 -18.32
N PHE A 1059 -7.72 18.69 -18.59
CA PHE A 1059 -6.27 18.74 -18.84
C PHE A 1059 -5.43 18.58 -17.56
N LYS A 1060 -6.07 18.36 -16.40
CA LYS A 1060 -5.48 18.21 -15.06
C LYS A 1060 -4.61 19.42 -14.65
N LEU A 1061 -4.87 20.60 -15.20
CA LEU A 1061 -4.09 21.84 -15.06
C LEU A 1061 -4.33 22.57 -13.72
N THR A 1062 -4.66 21.83 -12.67
CA THR A 1062 -4.87 22.40 -11.32
C THR A 1062 -4.22 21.54 -10.26
N THR A 1063 -3.57 22.17 -9.28
CA THR A 1063 -2.97 21.51 -8.10
C THR A 1063 -3.41 22.22 -6.82
N LEU A 1064 -3.30 21.53 -5.68
CA LEU A 1064 -3.56 22.09 -4.36
C LEU A 1064 -2.26 22.22 -3.58
N ILE A 1065 -1.97 23.44 -3.13
CA ILE A 1065 -0.96 23.69 -2.09
C ILE A 1065 -1.64 23.48 -0.73
N HIS A 1066 -0.99 22.67 0.12
CA HIS A 1066 -1.42 22.35 1.48
C HIS A 1066 -0.38 22.89 2.48
N PRO A 1067 -0.50 24.15 2.94
CA PRO A 1067 0.45 24.73 3.87
C PRO A 1067 0.58 23.90 5.16
N ASN A 1068 1.82 23.68 5.59
CA ASN A 1068 2.14 23.11 6.88
C ASN A 1068 3.28 23.93 7.50
N LEU A 1069 2.90 24.98 8.22
CA LEU A 1069 3.77 25.99 8.80
C LEU A 1069 4.45 25.48 10.09
N THR A 1070 5.21 24.38 10.00
CA THR A 1070 6.01 23.84 11.10
C THR A 1070 7.47 24.23 10.91
N LEU A 1071 8.06 24.93 11.89
CA LEU A 1071 9.43 25.47 11.86
C LEU A 1071 10.11 25.28 13.23
N PHE A 1072 11.43 25.43 13.29
CA PHE A 1072 12.14 25.57 14.56
C PHE A 1072 12.20 27.05 15.01
N ASP A 1073 11.96 27.31 16.29
CA ASP A 1073 12.19 28.63 16.91
C ASP A 1073 13.69 28.94 17.06
N GLU A 1074 14.01 30.10 17.65
CA GLU A 1074 15.38 30.53 17.96
C GLU A 1074 16.07 29.66 19.05
N ASN A 1075 15.32 28.83 19.78
CA ASN A 1075 15.82 27.95 20.84
C ASN A 1075 15.91 26.47 20.39
N GLY A 1076 15.49 26.14 19.17
CA GLY A 1076 15.45 24.78 18.64
C GLY A 1076 14.17 23.98 18.96
N ASN A 1077 13.11 24.62 19.47
CA ASN A 1077 11.80 23.98 19.65
C ASN A 1077 11.01 23.95 18.34
N SER A 1078 10.33 22.83 18.05
CA SER A 1078 9.42 22.78 16.90
C SER A 1078 8.08 23.44 17.22
N ILE A 1079 7.75 24.50 16.49
CA ILE A 1079 6.49 25.26 16.58
C ILE A 1079 5.71 25.09 15.27
N ARG A 1080 4.40 24.89 15.38
CA ARG A 1080 3.46 24.93 14.24
C ARG A 1080 2.58 26.17 14.34
N TYR A 1081 2.80 27.10 13.42
CA TYR A 1081 2.07 28.36 13.30
C TYR A 1081 0.69 28.13 12.67
N GLN A 1082 -0.28 29.00 12.97
CA GLN A 1082 -1.64 28.93 12.41
C GLN A 1082 -1.79 29.82 11.17
N SER A 1083 -1.03 30.90 11.08
CA SER A 1083 -1.05 31.85 9.99
C SER A 1083 0.35 32.25 9.51
N VAL A 1084 0.41 32.91 8.34
CA VAL A 1084 1.64 33.49 7.80
C VAL A 1084 1.98 34.78 8.56
N GLU A 1085 0.95 35.46 9.05
CA GLU A 1085 1.07 36.64 9.88
C GLU A 1085 1.75 36.33 11.24
N ASP A 1086 1.50 35.15 11.83
CA ASP A 1086 2.19 34.69 13.05
C ASP A 1086 3.72 34.60 12.83
N ILE A 1087 4.13 34.08 11.67
CA ILE A 1087 5.55 33.93 11.27
C ILE A 1087 6.22 35.29 11.13
N ILE A 1088 5.53 36.26 10.54
CA ILE A 1088 6.03 37.63 10.37
C ILE A 1088 6.17 38.31 11.75
N ASP A 1089 5.23 38.09 12.66
CA ASP A 1089 5.24 38.69 13.99
C ASP A 1089 6.33 38.12 14.90
N HIS A 1090 6.59 36.80 14.85
CA HIS A 1090 7.73 36.17 15.56
C HIS A 1090 9.07 36.60 14.95
N PHE A 1091 9.20 36.60 13.62
CA PHE A 1091 10.40 37.11 12.95
C PHE A 1091 10.66 38.59 13.30
N TYR A 1092 9.61 39.40 13.42
CA TYR A 1092 9.72 40.84 13.70
C TYR A 1092 10.35 41.15 15.05
N SER A 1093 9.95 40.44 16.13
CA SER A 1093 10.52 40.67 17.46
C SER A 1093 12.00 40.33 17.52
N ILE A 1094 12.39 39.16 17.00
CA ILE A 1094 13.79 38.71 16.90
C ILE A 1094 14.60 39.73 16.10
N ARG A 1095 14.09 40.17 14.95
CA ARG A 1095 14.85 41.06 14.07
C ARG A 1095 15.04 42.45 14.68
N LEU A 1096 14.05 42.98 15.40
CA LEU A 1096 14.16 44.26 16.10
C LEU A 1096 15.20 44.20 17.23
N GLU A 1097 15.25 43.11 18.00
CA GLU A 1097 16.28 42.88 19.01
C GLU A 1097 17.69 42.83 18.38
N PHE A 1098 17.84 42.20 17.22
CA PHE A 1098 19.12 42.18 16.51
C PHE A 1098 19.54 43.55 15.96
N TYR A 1099 18.60 44.42 15.54
CA TYR A 1099 18.95 45.82 15.24
C TYR A 1099 19.40 46.59 16.49
N GLN A 1100 18.84 46.31 17.67
CA GLN A 1100 19.32 46.89 18.92
C GLN A 1100 20.76 46.44 19.22
N LYS A 1101 21.04 45.13 19.13
CA LYS A 1101 22.40 44.57 19.27
C LYS A 1101 23.37 45.16 18.25
N ARG A 1102 22.98 45.25 16.97
CA ARG A 1102 23.76 45.90 15.90
C ARG A 1102 24.08 47.35 16.26
N LYS A 1103 23.07 48.17 16.58
CA LYS A 1103 23.28 49.58 16.96
C LYS A 1103 24.28 49.71 18.10
N SER A 1104 24.12 48.94 19.19
CA SER A 1104 25.06 48.97 20.31
C SER A 1104 26.49 48.56 19.91
N HIS A 1105 26.65 47.47 19.15
CA HIS A 1105 27.96 46.98 18.71
C HIS A 1105 28.65 47.93 17.71
N THR A 1106 27.89 48.49 16.76
CA THR A 1106 28.42 49.48 15.80
C THR A 1106 28.83 50.77 16.50
N VAL A 1107 28.03 51.28 17.46
CA VAL A 1107 28.38 52.46 18.28
C VAL A 1107 29.66 52.20 19.10
N GLN A 1108 29.78 51.04 19.75
CA GLN A 1108 31.00 50.65 20.47
C GLN A 1108 32.21 50.54 19.54
N THR A 1109 32.06 49.89 18.39
CA THR A 1109 33.14 49.70 17.40
C THR A 1109 33.59 51.03 16.80
N LEU A 1110 32.67 51.94 16.50
CA LEU A 1110 32.98 53.29 16.05
C LEU A 1110 33.70 54.10 17.14
N ASN A 1111 33.28 53.99 18.40
CA ASN A 1111 33.96 54.66 19.51
C ASN A 1111 35.43 54.18 19.67
N VAL A 1112 35.67 52.87 19.57
CA VAL A 1112 37.04 52.30 19.61
C VAL A 1112 37.86 52.72 18.37
N GLN A 1113 37.24 52.83 17.19
CA GLN A 1113 37.90 53.37 15.99
C GLN A 1113 38.25 54.86 16.13
N ILE A 1114 37.35 55.65 16.72
CA ILE A 1114 37.54 57.08 17.02
C ILE A 1114 38.69 57.26 18.02
N GLU A 1115 38.66 56.57 19.17
CA GLU A 1115 39.73 56.63 20.17
C GLU A 1115 41.07 56.25 19.56
N LYS A 1116 41.14 55.16 18.77
CA LYS A 1116 42.37 54.76 18.09
C LYS A 1116 42.87 55.80 17.09
N LEU A 1117 41.98 56.45 16.33
CA LEU A 1117 42.35 57.53 15.41
C LEU A 1117 42.86 58.76 16.17
N GLU A 1118 42.16 59.19 17.21
CA GLU A 1118 42.56 60.33 18.06
C GLU A 1118 43.93 60.10 18.71
N LYS A 1119 44.15 58.92 19.31
CA LYS A 1119 45.45 58.54 19.88
C LYS A 1119 46.55 58.45 18.82
N THR A 1120 46.24 57.99 17.60
CA THR A 1120 47.20 57.97 16.48
C THR A 1120 47.58 59.38 16.02
N ILE A 1121 46.60 60.28 15.90
CA ILE A 1121 46.83 61.69 15.54
C ILE A 1121 47.66 62.38 16.62
N GLN A 1122 47.32 62.21 17.91
CA GLN A 1122 48.06 62.78 19.03
C GLN A 1122 49.52 62.29 19.07
N PHE A 1123 49.76 60.99 18.87
CA PHE A 1123 51.10 60.40 18.81
C PHE A 1123 51.92 60.94 17.64
N LEU A 1124 51.35 61.01 16.43
CA LEU A 1124 52.03 61.58 15.26
C LEU A 1124 52.31 63.08 15.41
N GLN A 1125 51.44 63.85 16.06
CA GLN A 1125 51.68 65.26 16.39
C GLN A 1125 52.81 65.44 17.42
N ILE A 1126 52.88 64.56 18.43
CA ILE A 1126 53.98 64.55 19.42
C ILE A 1126 55.33 64.32 18.72
N ILE A 1127 55.41 63.34 17.82
CA ILE A 1127 56.65 63.04 17.07
C ILE A 1127 56.97 64.15 16.07
N SER A 1128 55.98 64.60 15.27
CA SER A 1128 56.17 65.64 14.25
C SER A 1128 56.54 67.01 14.84
N SER A 1129 56.22 67.26 16.11
CA SER A 1129 56.67 68.46 16.84
C SER A 1129 58.07 68.34 17.46
N GLY A 1130 58.77 67.22 17.22
CA GLY A 1130 60.15 66.99 17.66
C GLY A 1130 60.32 66.74 19.16
N LYS A 1131 59.22 66.59 19.91
CA LYS A 1131 59.23 66.49 21.39
C LYS A 1131 59.73 65.12 21.87
N LEU A 1132 59.32 64.04 21.20
CA LEU A 1132 59.67 62.67 21.57
C LEU A 1132 60.93 62.19 20.82
N LYS A 1133 62.03 61.96 21.56
CA LYS A 1133 63.27 61.42 20.99
C LYS A 1133 63.24 59.88 20.97
N LEU A 1134 63.02 59.32 19.78
CA LEU A 1134 62.92 57.87 19.55
C LEU A 1134 64.26 57.11 19.54
N HIS A 1135 65.37 57.78 19.22
CA HIS A 1135 66.66 57.11 19.02
C HIS A 1135 67.36 56.75 20.33
N GLY A 1136 67.90 55.53 20.43
CA GLY A 1136 68.73 55.09 21.56
C GLY A 1136 68.01 54.75 22.87
N ARG A 1137 66.67 54.56 22.85
CA ARG A 1137 65.85 54.29 24.04
C ARG A 1137 65.09 52.97 23.93
N THR A 1138 64.73 52.36 25.07
CA THR A 1138 63.91 51.16 25.09
C THR A 1138 62.43 51.48 24.84
N LYS A 1139 61.62 50.48 24.44
CA LYS A 1139 60.16 50.64 24.32
C LYS A 1139 59.53 51.07 25.65
N GLN A 1140 60.04 50.57 26.78
CA GLN A 1140 59.55 50.93 28.12
C GLN A 1140 59.90 52.39 28.48
N ASP A 1141 61.09 52.87 28.11
CA ASP A 1141 61.47 54.28 28.32
C ASP A 1141 60.65 55.25 27.47
N LEU A 1142 60.18 54.81 26.29
CA LEU A 1142 59.32 55.61 25.42
C LEU A 1142 57.86 55.62 25.88
N ILE A 1143 57.35 54.50 26.41
CA ILE A 1143 56.02 54.43 27.06
C ILE A 1143 55.99 55.37 28.27
N ARG A 1144 56.97 55.26 29.17
CA ARG A 1144 57.09 56.12 30.35
C ARG A 1144 57.15 57.62 29.99
N ASP A 1145 57.88 57.99 28.94
CA ASP A 1145 57.98 59.39 28.48
C ASP A 1145 56.65 59.93 27.93
N LEU A 1146 55.93 59.08 27.19
CA LEU A 1146 54.58 59.38 26.70
C LEU A 1146 53.61 59.59 27.86
N GLU A 1147 53.66 58.73 28.88
CA GLU A 1147 52.77 58.80 30.05
C GLU A 1147 53.11 59.98 30.97
N GLU A 1148 54.36 60.12 31.41
CA GLU A 1148 54.80 61.13 32.38
C GLU A 1148 54.89 62.54 31.78
N ASN A 1149 55.52 62.69 30.60
CA ASN A 1149 55.84 64.01 30.03
C ASN A 1149 54.86 64.48 28.95
N HIS A 1150 54.01 63.58 28.40
CA HIS A 1150 53.06 63.91 27.34
C HIS A 1150 51.60 63.52 27.66
N GLN A 1151 51.32 62.97 28.86
CA GLN A 1151 49.98 62.58 29.32
C GLN A 1151 49.27 61.61 28.35
N PHE A 1152 50.04 60.81 27.63
CA PHE A 1152 49.58 59.92 26.57
C PHE A 1152 49.44 58.48 27.08
N THR A 1153 48.25 58.15 27.58
CA THR A 1153 47.86 56.77 27.93
C THR A 1153 47.00 56.15 26.83
N THR A 1154 47.20 54.86 26.55
CA THR A 1154 46.34 54.03 25.68
C THR A 1154 46.60 52.54 25.97
N ASN A 1155 45.78 51.62 25.44
CA ASN A 1155 45.94 50.19 25.67
C ASN A 1155 47.17 49.59 24.94
N ASP A 1156 47.74 48.50 25.46
CA ASP A 1156 48.96 47.86 24.95
C ASP A 1156 48.92 47.53 23.45
N GLN A 1157 47.75 47.11 22.94
CA GLN A 1157 47.58 46.79 21.52
C GLN A 1157 47.71 48.03 20.65
N THR A 1158 47.11 49.15 21.06
CA THR A 1158 47.22 50.44 20.37
C THR A 1158 48.61 51.01 20.54
N MET A 1159 49.19 50.98 21.74
CA MET A 1159 50.56 51.40 22.00
C MET A 1159 51.56 50.64 21.12
N SER A 1160 51.41 49.31 21.00
CA SER A 1160 52.28 48.50 20.13
C SER A 1160 52.02 48.70 18.63
N TYR A 1161 50.80 49.06 18.23
CA TYR A 1161 50.50 49.49 16.87
C TYR A 1161 51.20 50.82 16.52
N LEU A 1162 51.17 51.80 17.42
CA LEU A 1162 51.80 53.11 17.23
C LEU A 1162 53.32 53.01 17.07
N PHE A 1163 53.98 52.18 17.88
CA PHE A 1163 55.41 51.87 17.71
C PHE A 1163 55.74 51.00 16.48
N SER A 1164 54.74 50.48 15.75
CA SER A 1164 54.93 49.74 14.49
C SER A 1164 54.67 50.56 13.22
N LEU A 1165 54.33 51.85 13.36
CA LEU A 1165 54.08 52.74 12.23
C LEU A 1165 55.37 52.97 11.40
N PRO A 1166 55.31 52.86 10.05
CA PRO A 1166 56.44 53.21 9.19
C PRO A 1166 56.86 54.67 9.35
N ILE A 1167 58.16 54.97 9.20
CA ILE A 1167 58.69 56.35 9.26
C ILE A 1167 58.00 57.27 8.23
N LEU A 1168 57.58 56.73 7.08
CA LEU A 1168 56.86 57.46 6.03
C LEU A 1168 55.45 57.91 6.44
N ASP A 1169 54.85 57.31 7.48
CA ASP A 1169 53.57 57.75 8.04
C ASP A 1169 53.69 58.97 8.96
N ILE A 1170 54.92 59.40 9.28
CA ILE A 1170 55.22 60.58 10.10
C ILE A 1170 55.26 61.83 9.19
N THR A 1171 54.13 62.11 8.54
CA THR A 1171 53.97 63.23 7.58
C THR A 1171 52.70 64.03 7.86
N ILE A 1172 52.73 65.33 7.52
CA ILE A 1172 51.59 66.23 7.73
C ILE A 1172 50.37 65.76 6.92
N GLU A 1173 50.58 65.36 5.67
CA GLU A 1173 49.55 64.79 4.79
C GLU A 1173 48.85 63.57 5.42
N LYS A 1174 49.60 62.71 6.13
CA LYS A 1174 49.03 61.55 6.82
C LYS A 1174 48.22 61.97 8.05
N ILE A 1175 48.64 63.00 8.78
CA ILE A 1175 47.87 63.58 9.90
C ILE A 1175 46.56 64.21 9.39
N GLU A 1176 46.60 65.00 8.32
CA GLU A 1176 45.40 65.61 7.71
C GLU A 1176 44.42 64.55 7.17
N ASN A 1177 44.93 63.49 6.54
CA ASN A 1177 44.13 62.35 6.09
C ASN A 1177 43.44 61.64 7.26
N LEU A 1178 44.18 61.36 8.36
CA LEU A 1178 43.62 60.77 9.57
C LEU A 1178 42.58 61.69 10.22
N GLN A 1179 42.76 63.02 10.24
CA GLN A 1179 41.77 63.98 10.71
C GLN A 1179 40.51 64.00 9.83
N SER A 1180 40.64 63.86 8.51
CA SER A 1180 39.50 63.68 7.60
C SER A 1180 38.74 62.38 7.89
N GLN A 1181 39.44 61.28 8.17
CA GLN A 1181 38.84 60.01 8.56
C GLN A 1181 38.12 60.10 9.92
N LEU A 1182 38.75 60.74 10.91
CA LEU A 1182 38.18 60.99 12.23
C LEU A 1182 36.88 61.81 12.15
N THR A 1183 36.86 62.90 11.36
CA THR A 1183 35.67 63.73 11.16
C THR A 1183 34.50 62.94 10.54
N LYS A 1184 34.80 62.07 9.56
CA LYS A 1184 33.82 61.14 8.97
C LYS A 1184 33.31 60.14 10.00
N LYS A 1185 34.19 59.55 10.81
CA LYS A 1185 33.83 58.58 11.85
C LYS A 1185 32.99 59.19 12.98
N HIS A 1186 33.30 60.41 13.42
CA HIS A 1186 32.43 61.16 14.35
C HIS A 1186 31.05 61.45 13.75
N SER A 1187 30.97 61.74 12.45
CA SER A 1187 29.69 61.97 11.76
C SER A 1187 28.85 60.69 11.66
N GLU A 1188 29.49 59.56 11.35
CA GLU A 1188 28.89 58.22 11.32
C GLU A 1188 28.41 57.79 12.72
N TYR A 1189 29.22 58.02 13.76
CA TYR A 1189 28.87 57.77 15.16
C TYR A 1189 27.66 58.60 15.62
N ASN A 1190 27.65 59.90 15.33
CA ASN A 1190 26.53 60.79 15.68
C ASN A 1190 25.24 60.39 14.96
N TYR A 1191 25.31 60.00 13.68
CA TYR A 1191 24.15 59.50 12.95
C TYR A 1191 23.60 58.20 13.55
N ILE A 1192 24.43 57.17 13.75
CA ILE A 1192 23.96 55.85 14.21
C ILE A 1192 23.52 55.90 15.68
N SER A 1193 24.17 56.69 16.54
CA SER A 1193 23.75 56.86 17.94
C SER A 1193 22.40 57.56 18.07
N GLN A 1194 22.09 58.54 17.21
CA GLN A 1194 20.82 59.28 17.24
C GLN A 1194 19.67 58.58 16.47
N ALA A 1195 19.96 57.80 15.43
CA ALA A 1195 18.93 57.14 14.61
C ALA A 1195 18.05 56.16 15.42
N ALA A 1196 16.74 56.14 15.15
CA ALA A 1196 15.83 55.14 15.71
C ALA A 1196 16.13 53.74 15.15
N ILE A 1197 15.84 52.69 15.93
CA ILE A 1197 16.16 51.30 15.57
C ILE A 1197 15.30 50.87 14.37
N GLU A 1198 14.06 51.33 14.36
CA GLU A 1198 13.05 51.15 13.32
C GLU A 1198 13.46 51.83 12.01
N ASP A 1199 14.09 53.00 12.07
CA ASP A 1199 14.48 53.77 10.88
C ASP A 1199 15.74 53.20 10.22
N LEU A 1200 16.65 52.61 11.00
CA LEU A 1200 17.75 51.80 10.45
C LEU A 1200 17.22 50.59 9.68
N TRP A 1201 16.16 49.93 10.18
CA TRP A 1201 15.52 48.82 9.46
C TRP A 1201 14.74 49.28 8.22
N LYS A 1202 14.00 50.39 8.29
CA LYS A 1202 13.34 50.98 7.11
C LYS A 1202 14.35 51.28 6.00
N SER A 1203 15.53 51.81 6.33
CA SER A 1203 16.61 52.06 5.36
C SER A 1203 17.11 50.79 4.68
N ASP A 1204 17.43 49.74 5.45
CA ASP A 1204 17.86 48.43 4.90
C ASP A 1204 16.74 47.83 4.00
N LEU A 1205 15.47 47.95 4.39
CA LEU A 1205 14.30 47.48 3.63
C LEU A 1205 14.09 48.26 2.33
N ASP A 1206 14.11 49.59 2.34
CA ASP A 1206 13.92 50.41 1.14
C ASP A 1206 15.07 50.26 0.14
N GLN A 1207 16.31 50.04 0.62
CA GLN A 1207 17.44 49.68 -0.23
C GLN A 1207 17.25 48.32 -0.91
N LEU A 1208 16.82 47.29 -0.17
CA LEU A 1208 16.52 45.98 -0.75
C LEU A 1208 15.35 46.05 -1.75
N ARG A 1209 14.30 46.80 -1.40
CA ARG A 1209 13.08 47.02 -2.19
C ARG A 1209 13.37 47.69 -3.52
N SER A 1210 14.15 48.76 -3.50
CA SER A 1210 14.57 49.48 -4.71
C SER A 1210 15.54 48.63 -5.56
N THR A 1211 16.44 47.88 -4.95
CA THR A 1211 17.33 46.94 -5.64
C THR A 1211 16.54 45.85 -6.37
N LEU A 1212 15.61 45.18 -5.68
CA LEU A 1212 14.72 44.16 -6.27
C LEU A 1212 13.97 44.66 -7.50
N LEU A 1213 13.28 45.80 -7.37
CA LEU A 1213 12.50 46.42 -8.46
C LEU A 1213 13.36 46.92 -9.63
N THR A 1214 14.67 47.05 -9.45
CA THR A 1214 15.63 47.45 -10.51
C THR A 1214 16.27 46.25 -11.21
N ILE A 1215 16.46 45.13 -10.50
CA ILE A 1215 17.06 43.90 -11.07
C ILE A 1215 16.10 43.19 -12.04
N ASP A 1216 14.79 43.14 -11.72
CA ASP A 1216 13.85 42.33 -12.50
C ASP A 1216 12.41 42.90 -12.48
N ASP A 1217 11.93 43.25 -13.66
CA ASP A 1217 10.53 43.63 -13.97
C ASP A 1217 9.49 42.64 -13.40
N GLY A 1218 9.86 41.37 -13.23
CA GLY A 1218 9.03 40.31 -12.66
C GLY A 1218 8.52 40.63 -11.25
N TYR A 1219 9.27 41.40 -10.45
CA TYR A 1219 8.79 41.87 -9.14
C TYR A 1219 7.84 43.08 -9.23
N SER A 1220 7.75 43.73 -10.40
CA SER A 1220 7.00 44.98 -10.62
C SER A 1220 5.62 44.77 -11.28
N ARG A 1221 5.44 43.69 -12.05
CA ARG A 1221 4.35 43.57 -13.05
C ARG A 1221 2.92 43.53 -12.51
N GLU A 1222 2.69 43.10 -11.28
CA GLU A 1222 1.32 42.80 -10.80
C GLU A 1222 0.54 43.95 -10.13
N ARG A 1223 1.08 45.17 -10.05
CA ARG A 1223 0.33 46.34 -9.53
C ARG A 1223 -0.89 46.77 -10.39
N LYS A 1224 -1.30 45.99 -11.40
CA LYS A 1224 -2.43 46.27 -12.31
C LYS A 1224 -3.57 45.23 -12.30
N SER A 1225 -3.35 43.98 -11.89
CA SER A 1225 -4.35 42.90 -12.03
C SER A 1225 -5.56 43.04 -11.09
N ASN A 1226 -5.33 43.41 -9.84
CA ASN A 1226 -6.36 43.41 -8.79
C ASN A 1226 -7.26 44.67 -8.74
N ARG A 1227 -7.42 45.43 -9.84
CA ARG A 1227 -8.16 46.71 -9.82
C ARG A 1227 -9.56 46.68 -10.46
N THR A 1228 -10.09 45.49 -10.77
CA THR A 1228 -11.34 45.31 -11.52
C THR A 1228 -12.32 44.32 -10.87
N LYS A 1229 -12.82 44.63 -9.65
CA LYS A 1229 -14.15 44.21 -9.12
C LYS A 1229 -14.49 44.83 -7.76
N SER A 1230 -14.82 46.13 -7.74
CA SER A 1230 -15.44 46.80 -6.59
C SER A 1230 -16.31 47.97 -7.08
N GLY A 1231 -17.49 47.65 -7.62
CA GLY A 1231 -18.43 48.64 -8.14
C GLY A 1231 -19.26 49.27 -7.03
N GLN A 1232 -18.77 50.35 -6.42
CA GLN A 1232 -19.61 51.33 -5.75
C GLN A 1232 -19.28 52.72 -6.28
N SER A 1233 -20.31 53.38 -6.83
CA SER A 1233 -20.24 54.72 -7.38
C SER A 1233 -20.69 55.73 -6.33
N GLU A 1234 -19.74 56.43 -5.70
CA GLU A 1234 -20.04 57.69 -5.02
C GLU A 1234 -19.14 58.80 -5.56
N SER A 1235 -19.75 59.98 -5.69
CA SER A 1235 -19.16 61.14 -6.34
C SER A 1235 -18.66 62.16 -5.33
N THR A 1236 -17.43 62.64 -5.52
CA THR A 1236 -17.09 64.03 -5.18
C THR A 1236 -15.91 64.51 -6.02
N SER A 1237 -15.76 65.83 -6.14
CA SER A 1237 -14.94 66.47 -7.16
C SER A 1237 -13.72 67.21 -6.60
N ASN A 1238 -12.75 67.45 -7.49
CA ASN A 1238 -11.77 68.55 -7.46
C ASN A 1238 -11.11 68.96 -6.13
N ILE A 1239 -9.78 68.79 -6.03
CA ILE A 1239 -8.93 69.83 -5.42
C ILE A 1239 -7.57 69.98 -6.17
N THR A 1240 -7.41 71.16 -6.74
CA THR A 1240 -6.19 71.88 -7.20
C THR A 1240 -4.98 71.16 -7.82
N LYS A 1241 -4.63 71.60 -9.04
CA LYS A 1241 -3.24 71.65 -9.53
C LYS A 1241 -2.42 72.72 -8.79
N SER A 1242 -1.38 72.33 -8.02
CA SER A 1242 -0.17 73.15 -7.78
C SER A 1242 0.96 72.22 -7.24
N LYS A 1243 2.26 72.50 -7.38
CA LYS A 1243 2.97 73.73 -7.79
C LYS A 1243 3.83 73.53 -9.07
N LYS A 1244 4.44 74.62 -9.55
CA LYS A 1244 5.27 74.69 -10.77
C LYS A 1244 6.70 74.14 -10.56
N LYS A 1245 7.30 73.77 -11.70
CA LYS A 1245 8.73 73.86 -12.07
C LYS A 1245 9.63 74.67 -11.11
N LEU A 1246 10.84 74.16 -10.89
CA LEU A 1246 12.07 74.97 -10.86
C LEU A 1246 13.25 74.14 -11.41
N SER A 1247 14.16 74.82 -12.11
CA SER A 1247 15.57 74.51 -12.47
C SER A 1247 16.12 73.06 -12.42
N SER A 1248 16.92 72.59 -13.38
CA SER A 1248 17.63 73.30 -14.47
C SER A 1248 17.94 72.42 -15.70
N LYS A 1249 18.17 73.09 -16.84
CA LYS A 1249 19.02 72.60 -17.94
C LYS A 1249 20.35 73.36 -17.87
N ASN A 1250 21.49 72.66 -17.91
CA ASN A 1250 22.76 73.00 -18.60
C ASN A 1250 23.86 72.07 -18.05
N LYS A 1251 24.51 71.27 -18.90
CA LYS A 1251 25.73 71.63 -19.63
C LYS A 1251 26.89 72.05 -18.71
N LYS A 1252 27.77 71.10 -18.36
CA LYS A 1252 28.83 70.66 -19.28
C LYS A 1252 29.17 69.20 -19.04
#